data_AF-A0A921YTT0-F1
#
_entry.id   AF-A0A921YTT0-F1
#
_cell.length_a   1.000
_cell.length_b   1.000
_cell.length_c   1.000
_cell.angle_alpha   90.00
_cell.angle_beta   90.00
_cell.angle_gamma   90.00
#
_symmetry.space_group_name_H-M   'P 1'
#
loop_
_entity.id
_entity.type
_entity.pdbx_description
1 polymer ?
#
loop_
_entity_poly.entity_id
_entity_poly.type
_entity_poly.pdbx_seq_one_letter_code
_entity_poly.pdbx_strand_id
1 'polypeptide(L)'
;MSTQARVGGSEGRCRAVEASLAQCEAARREAEARLSSVAQALRRVCGVQPDGSVLAAARRRLASPARRYSPHRGRDQSEDRNEIIDVDPELIKKGVRSLMHEVCQIERERDDLKSQVSVMKKQLKEASDQQGKGEGKLQSVTTNLRAMQEEKARLQSAYGQKEAQLNALNESVQSKTLEISNLRDKITSLEATLSSVTEEKVQNENKAESLRVQLAERVQEVGQLREALAAAEGRAARLDVRRAQLEGDVQRAAVAARDRDQALKKLQERCEGYTRTIGQLEDRCTSLKGTVEQLSASLQKAAAAESELRAAVGKAQRALSEAKNNEQNALDKLRQIQKSVSNCENERRVLTEKLESAKAALGEFKRQNSSLEDQVHRLTNQLANVEVQRSGLESQLRMTTWDGKESSDSELERELHALQRERSELKAKNDALQESMRKIEAERRITGTRPSALRSKSHDRTDKSVYYSDLDSGPDSTKDSSTHCYKEKEIPCRDKGFGTDLSLLELENRELRMKIRRLEKELADKESELAMARSRYLSELSSASPNCRSDVEHYRQAALQAERLLEAREASHRQQIMRLENQAAQLRSQLSAELRRRQAYVSRSGRAARDVQRLRSALGDSLRAVAQDPALDSYTLEHEARKLDSTLAHSLPPLNDSYESSK
;
A
#
# COMPACT_ATOMS: atom_id res chain seq x y z
N MET A 1 45.08 22.85 41.70
CA MET A 1 45.44 23.89 42.70
C MET A 1 45.01 23.55 44.14
N SER A 2 43.79 23.07 44.40
CA SER A 2 43.27 22.85 45.78
C SER A 2 44.17 22.01 46.73
N THR A 3 44.83 20.96 46.24
CA THR A 3 45.70 20.09 47.05
C THR A 3 46.90 20.82 47.64
N GLN A 4 47.55 21.70 46.89
CA GLN A 4 48.79 22.38 47.27
C GLN A 4 48.55 23.40 48.40
N ALA A 5 47.41 24.09 48.38
CA ALA A 5 46.99 24.98 49.46
C ALA A 5 46.69 24.21 50.77
N ARG A 6 46.10 23.01 50.68
CA ARG A 6 45.87 22.16 51.86
C ARG A 6 47.17 21.68 52.50
N VAL A 7 48.17 21.33 51.70
CA VAL A 7 49.49 20.89 52.20
C VAL A 7 50.21 22.04 52.90
N GLY A 8 50.29 23.23 52.30
CA GLY A 8 50.85 24.42 52.94
C GLY A 8 50.14 24.80 54.24
N GLY A 9 48.81 24.63 54.30
CA GLY A 9 48.01 24.80 55.52
C GLY A 9 48.22 23.74 56.61
N SER A 10 48.76 22.57 56.30
CA SER A 10 49.29 21.62 57.30
C SER A 10 50.71 21.97 57.72
N GLU A 11 51.61 22.27 56.79
CA GLU A 11 53.01 22.63 57.09
C GLU A 11 53.11 23.88 57.97
N GLY A 12 52.31 24.92 57.70
CA GLY A 12 52.23 26.11 58.55
C GLY A 12 51.76 25.81 59.98
N ARG A 13 50.88 24.82 60.16
CA ARG A 13 50.44 24.38 61.49
C ARG A 13 51.50 23.53 62.20
N CYS A 14 52.23 22.67 61.49
CA CYS A 14 53.39 21.97 62.06
C CYS A 14 54.45 22.96 62.56
N ARG A 15 54.84 23.95 61.72
CA ARG A 15 55.82 24.98 62.12
C ARG A 15 55.36 25.83 63.31
N ALA A 16 54.05 26.12 63.41
CA ALA A 16 53.49 26.82 64.57
C ALA A 16 53.56 25.98 65.86
N VAL A 17 53.32 24.66 65.77
CA VAL A 17 53.45 23.73 66.90
C VAL A 17 54.92 23.54 67.30
N GLU A 18 55.84 23.43 66.33
CA GLU A 18 57.29 23.36 66.56
C GLU A 18 57.82 24.61 67.27
N ALA A 19 57.39 25.81 66.84
CA ALA A 19 57.73 27.07 67.49
C ALA A 19 57.17 27.15 68.93
N SER A 20 55.93 26.73 69.13
CA SER A 20 55.31 26.68 70.46
C SER A 20 56.03 25.68 71.39
N LEU A 21 56.47 24.53 70.88
CA LEU A 21 57.24 23.55 71.64
C LEU A 21 58.59 24.13 72.07
N ALA A 22 59.33 24.77 71.15
CA ALA A 22 60.59 25.43 71.45
C ALA A 22 60.46 26.53 72.52
N GLN A 23 59.36 27.31 72.47
CA GLN A 23 59.05 28.32 73.49
C GLN A 23 58.76 27.69 74.87
N CYS A 24 57.99 26.61 74.91
CA CYS A 24 57.75 25.84 76.15
C CYS A 24 59.04 25.23 76.73
N GLU A 25 59.94 24.71 75.90
CA GLU A 25 61.24 24.23 76.39
C GLU A 25 62.13 25.37 76.92
N ALA A 26 62.10 26.55 76.30
CA ALA A 26 62.84 27.71 76.81
C ALA A 26 62.34 28.13 78.19
N ALA A 27 61.02 28.24 78.38
CA ALA A 27 60.40 28.52 79.67
C ALA A 27 60.71 27.45 80.72
N ARG A 28 60.74 26.16 80.32
CA ARG A 28 61.17 25.06 81.20
C ARG A 28 62.62 25.22 81.67
N ARG A 29 63.56 25.47 80.75
CA ARG A 29 64.98 25.68 81.09
C ARG A 29 65.17 26.87 82.05
N GLU A 30 64.38 27.93 81.88
CA GLU A 30 64.40 29.07 82.81
C GLU A 30 63.86 28.69 84.20
N ALA A 31 62.78 27.91 84.28
CA ALA A 31 62.24 27.41 85.54
C ALA A 31 63.23 26.48 86.27
N GLU A 32 63.92 25.60 85.54
CA GLU A 32 64.98 24.72 86.08
C GLU A 32 66.18 25.54 86.61
N ALA A 33 66.56 26.63 85.94
CA ALA A 33 67.59 27.55 86.41
C ALA A 33 67.15 28.32 87.68
N ARG A 34 65.91 28.81 87.73
CA ARG A 34 65.33 29.48 88.92
C ARG A 34 65.28 28.52 90.12
N LEU A 35 64.82 27.27 89.92
CA LEU A 35 64.83 26.21 90.95
C LEU A 35 66.25 25.89 91.43
N SER A 36 67.23 25.84 90.53
CA SER A 36 68.63 25.62 90.89
C SER A 36 69.19 26.74 91.78
N SER A 37 68.83 28.00 91.50
CA SER A 37 69.16 29.15 92.34
C SER A 37 68.51 29.07 93.73
N VAL A 38 67.23 28.71 93.82
CA VAL A 38 66.53 28.50 95.10
C VAL A 38 67.18 27.36 95.91
N ALA A 39 67.54 26.25 95.26
CA ALA A 39 68.24 25.15 95.91
C ALA A 39 69.66 25.50 96.37
N GLN A 40 70.34 26.48 95.74
CA GLN A 40 71.60 27.03 96.26
C GLN A 40 71.37 28.00 97.44
N ALA A 41 70.31 28.82 97.40
CA ALA A 41 69.95 29.71 98.51
C ALA A 41 69.58 28.92 99.77
N LEU A 42 68.76 27.87 99.65
CA LEU A 42 68.40 26.97 100.75
C LEU A 42 69.60 26.21 101.32
N ARG A 43 70.55 25.79 100.47
CA ARG A 43 71.86 25.26 100.90
C ARG A 43 72.64 26.27 101.74
N ARG A 44 72.74 27.53 101.30
CA ARG A 44 73.53 28.58 101.97
C ARG A 44 72.90 29.14 103.25
N VAL A 45 71.58 29.34 103.27
CA VAL A 45 70.88 30.05 104.36
C VAL A 45 70.29 29.08 105.38
N CYS A 46 69.80 27.92 104.93
CA CYS A 46 69.08 26.95 105.77
C CYS A 46 69.85 25.63 105.98
N GLY A 47 71.05 25.49 105.40
CA GLY A 47 71.86 24.28 105.56
C GLY A 47 71.24 23.01 104.96
N VAL A 48 70.35 23.16 103.98
CA VAL A 48 69.64 22.03 103.33
C VAL A 48 70.62 21.23 102.48
N GLN A 49 70.78 19.94 102.74
CA GLN A 49 71.65 19.03 101.97
C GLN A 49 70.98 18.50 100.69
N PRO A 50 71.71 17.86 99.76
CA PRO A 50 71.14 17.31 98.51
C PRO A 50 70.04 16.25 98.71
N ASP A 51 69.96 15.65 99.89
CA ASP A 51 68.93 14.69 100.31
C ASP A 51 67.71 15.34 100.98
N GLY A 52 67.72 16.66 101.18
CA GLY A 52 66.69 17.43 101.88
C GLY A 52 66.87 17.58 103.40
N SER A 53 67.93 17.01 104.00
CA SER A 53 68.20 17.12 105.44
C SER A 53 68.70 18.51 105.85
N VAL A 54 68.46 18.93 107.11
CA VAL A 54 68.79 20.26 107.65
C VAL A 54 69.62 20.13 108.94
N LEU A 55 70.73 20.87 109.03
CA LEU A 55 71.59 20.94 110.22
C LEU A 55 71.18 22.10 111.14
N ALA A 56 70.75 21.80 112.37
CA ALA A 56 70.32 22.80 113.36
C ALA A 56 71.40 23.02 114.45
N ALA A 57 71.95 24.24 114.55
CA ALA A 57 72.92 24.60 115.58
C ALA A 57 72.87 26.09 116.00
N ALA A 58 73.27 26.35 117.26
CA ALA A 58 73.59 27.66 117.88
C ALA A 58 72.47 28.69 118.21
N ARG A 59 72.00 28.63 119.48
CA ARG A 59 71.86 29.69 120.53
C ARG A 59 71.73 31.19 120.09
N ARG A 60 71.03 32.08 120.83
CA ARG A 60 71.15 32.42 122.28
C ARG A 60 69.92 33.12 122.89
N ARG A 61 69.85 33.14 124.24
CA ARG A 61 69.02 34.03 125.10
C ARG A 61 69.93 35.04 125.84
N LEU A 62 69.37 36.10 126.45
CA LEU A 62 70.02 37.00 127.44
C LEU A 62 69.03 37.47 128.54
N ALA A 63 69.52 37.92 129.72
CA ALA A 63 68.70 38.39 130.86
C ALA A 63 69.48 39.19 131.97
N SER A 64 68.84 40.24 132.54
CA SER A 64 69.05 40.82 133.92
C SER A 64 70.46 41.40 134.29
N PRO A 65 70.84 41.80 135.56
CA PRO A 65 70.14 42.34 136.77
C PRO A 65 70.82 43.51 137.62
N ALA A 66 70.04 44.17 138.52
CA ALA A 66 70.28 44.56 139.96
C ALA A 66 71.18 45.71 140.58
N ARG A 67 70.57 46.40 141.59
CA ARG A 67 70.93 47.03 142.93
C ARG A 67 72.37 47.44 143.40
N ARG A 68 72.45 48.54 144.20
CA ARG A 68 73.32 48.80 145.42
C ARG A 68 72.88 50.07 146.23
N TYR A 69 73.70 50.69 147.12
CA TYR A 69 73.55 50.64 148.62
C TYR A 69 73.99 51.96 149.38
N SER A 70 73.92 52.01 150.73
CA SER A 70 74.11 53.19 151.66
C SER A 70 75.44 53.22 152.47
N PRO A 71 75.78 54.28 153.28
CA PRO A 71 76.16 54.07 154.72
C PRO A 71 76.10 55.25 155.79
N HIS A 72 75.74 54.89 157.04
CA HIS A 72 76.31 55.25 158.39
C HIS A 72 76.18 56.62 159.17
N ARG A 73 76.69 56.60 160.43
CA ARG A 73 76.39 57.42 161.65
C ARG A 73 77.58 58.28 162.17
N GLY A 74 77.30 59.20 163.11
CA GLY A 74 78.25 59.80 164.08
C GLY A 74 77.62 60.08 165.47
N ARG A 75 78.44 60.32 166.52
CA ARG A 75 78.10 60.58 167.95
C ARG A 75 79.33 61.21 168.64
N ASP A 76 79.19 62.05 169.67
CA ASP A 76 80.11 62.05 170.83
C ASP A 76 79.62 62.86 172.06
N GLN A 77 80.43 62.89 173.13
CA GLN A 77 80.16 63.44 174.48
C GLN A 77 81.35 64.30 174.97
N SER A 78 81.12 65.16 175.98
CA SER A 78 82.20 65.66 176.86
C SER A 78 81.68 66.03 178.26
N GLU A 79 82.50 65.81 179.28
CA GLU A 79 82.31 66.19 180.69
C GLU A 79 82.92 67.61 180.90
N ASP A 80 83.18 68.21 182.08
CA ASP A 80 83.49 67.66 183.41
C ASP A 80 83.39 68.73 184.55
N ARG A 81 83.75 68.30 185.76
CA ARG A 81 83.90 68.91 187.09
C ARG A 81 84.12 70.43 187.24
N ASN A 82 83.63 70.88 188.40
CA ASN A 82 83.91 72.18 189.01
C ASN A 82 84.98 72.06 190.11
N GLU A 83 86.24 72.33 189.80
CA GLU A 83 87.29 72.55 190.82
C GLU A 83 87.21 73.98 191.40
N ILE A 84 87.79 74.19 192.58
CA ILE A 84 87.69 75.48 193.29
C ILE A 84 88.66 76.48 192.67
N ILE A 85 88.14 77.31 191.78
CA ILE A 85 88.88 78.39 191.10
C ILE A 85 88.41 79.73 191.66
N ASP A 86 89.36 80.54 192.13
CA ASP A 86 89.14 81.94 192.50
C ASP A 86 88.71 82.72 191.25
N VAL A 87 87.53 83.35 191.31
CA VAL A 87 86.77 83.68 190.09
C VAL A 87 87.26 84.98 189.46
N ASP A 88 88.14 84.87 188.45
CA ASP A 88 88.42 85.97 187.52
C ASP A 88 87.18 86.27 186.66
N PRO A 89 86.53 87.45 186.82
CA PRO A 89 85.33 87.79 186.08
C PRO A 89 85.56 88.02 184.58
N GLU A 90 86.79 88.21 184.10
CA GLU A 90 87.04 88.33 182.65
C GLU A 90 86.98 86.98 181.92
N LEU A 91 87.33 85.87 182.58
CA LEU A 91 87.20 84.53 181.99
C LEU A 91 85.74 84.17 181.71
N ILE A 92 84.83 84.46 182.64
CA ILE A 92 83.37 84.26 182.44
C ILE A 92 82.86 85.15 181.29
N LYS A 93 83.26 86.43 181.26
CA LYS A 93 82.91 87.32 180.13
C LYS A 93 83.47 86.82 178.80
N LYS A 94 84.63 86.15 178.77
CA LYS A 94 85.19 85.53 177.55
C LYS A 94 84.36 84.33 177.12
N GLY A 95 84.00 83.43 178.05
CA GLY A 95 83.14 82.28 177.79
C GLY A 95 81.77 82.68 177.23
N VAL A 96 81.09 83.65 177.87
CA VAL A 96 79.80 84.18 177.39
C VAL A 96 79.94 84.85 176.01
N ARG A 97 81.04 85.57 175.72
CA ARG A 97 81.30 86.12 174.39
C ARG A 97 81.45 85.04 173.31
N SER A 98 82.15 83.93 173.60
CA SER A 98 82.22 82.78 172.68
C SER A 98 80.86 82.13 172.47
N LEU A 99 80.12 81.85 173.55
CA LEU A 99 78.79 81.22 173.47
C LEU A 99 77.78 82.09 172.71
N MET A 100 77.84 83.42 172.85
CA MET A 100 77.06 84.35 172.02
C MET A 100 77.47 84.31 170.54
N HIS A 101 78.77 84.18 170.23
CA HIS A 101 79.22 83.98 168.84
C HIS A 101 78.75 82.64 168.26
N GLU A 102 78.82 81.55 169.02
CA GLU A 102 78.33 80.24 168.61
C GLU A 102 76.82 80.23 168.40
N VAL A 103 76.03 80.84 169.29
CA VAL A 103 74.58 81.01 169.11
C VAL A 103 74.30 81.84 167.85
N CYS A 104 74.93 83.01 167.68
CA CYS A 104 74.74 83.82 166.47
C CYS A 104 75.18 83.10 165.18
N GLN A 105 76.18 82.20 165.26
CA GLN A 105 76.62 81.39 164.12
C GLN A 105 75.60 80.28 163.82
N ILE A 106 75.10 79.56 164.82
CA ILE A 106 74.05 78.55 164.68
C ILE A 106 72.73 79.19 164.20
N GLU A 107 72.41 80.41 164.62
CA GLU A 107 71.26 81.15 164.11
C GLU A 107 71.40 81.52 162.63
N ARG A 108 72.59 81.94 162.19
CA ARG A 108 72.90 82.15 160.76
C ARG A 108 72.81 80.85 159.99
N GLU A 109 73.46 79.79 160.45
CA GLU A 109 73.42 78.47 159.79
C GLU A 109 72.00 77.90 159.73
N ARG A 110 71.17 78.09 160.77
CA ARG A 110 69.74 77.78 160.77
C ARG A 110 69.01 78.56 159.68
N ASP A 111 69.20 79.88 159.60
CA ASP A 111 68.47 80.71 158.64
C ASP A 111 69.00 80.55 157.21
N ASP A 112 70.28 80.24 157.03
CA ASP A 112 70.90 79.79 155.77
C ASP A 112 70.30 78.44 155.34
N LEU A 113 70.27 77.43 156.20
CA LEU A 113 69.64 76.12 155.92
C LEU A 113 68.14 76.27 155.64
N LYS A 114 67.44 77.18 156.31
CA LYS A 114 66.04 77.51 156.06
C LYS A 114 65.86 78.23 154.72
N SER A 115 66.80 79.08 154.32
CA SER A 115 66.84 79.67 152.98
C SER A 115 67.12 78.61 151.91
N GLN A 116 68.05 77.69 152.14
CA GLN A 116 68.36 76.56 151.26
C GLN A 116 67.14 75.64 151.13
N VAL A 117 66.45 75.28 152.22
CA VAL A 117 65.20 74.52 152.19
C VAL A 117 64.10 75.27 151.43
N SER A 118 64.04 76.59 151.51
CA SER A 118 63.12 77.42 150.72
C SER A 118 63.46 77.37 149.22
N VAL A 119 64.74 77.50 148.86
CA VAL A 119 65.25 77.38 147.49
C VAL A 119 65.01 75.98 146.93
N MET A 120 65.31 74.93 147.69
CA MET A 120 65.09 73.52 147.29
C MET A 120 63.59 73.22 147.14
N LYS A 121 62.71 73.78 147.99
CA LYS A 121 61.25 73.70 147.80
C LYS A 121 60.79 74.44 146.54
N LYS A 122 61.36 75.61 146.24
CA LYS A 122 61.07 76.34 145.00
C LYS A 122 61.54 75.55 143.77
N GLN A 123 62.76 75.04 143.77
CA GLN A 123 63.30 74.20 142.69
C GLN A 123 62.51 72.90 142.51
N LEU A 124 62.09 72.24 143.60
CA LEU A 124 61.22 71.06 143.54
C LEU A 124 59.86 71.40 142.92
N LYS A 125 59.27 72.56 143.27
CA LYS A 125 58.04 73.03 142.63
C LYS A 125 58.26 73.36 141.15
N GLU A 126 59.32 74.09 140.80
CA GLU A 126 59.63 74.43 139.41
C GLU A 126 59.89 73.19 138.56
N ALA A 127 60.56 72.17 139.12
CA ALA A 127 60.75 70.87 138.49
C ALA A 127 59.42 70.10 138.35
N SER A 128 58.52 70.14 139.35
CA SER A 128 57.19 69.53 139.28
C SER A 128 56.28 70.23 138.26
N ASP A 129 56.27 71.56 138.23
CA ASP A 129 55.53 72.37 137.26
C ASP A 129 56.07 72.13 135.83
N GLN A 130 57.38 71.90 135.69
CA GLN A 130 58.01 71.56 134.42
C GLN A 130 57.78 70.10 134.00
N GLN A 131 57.72 69.16 134.95
CA GLN A 131 57.29 67.78 134.73
C GLN A 131 55.84 67.76 134.22
N GLY A 132 54.91 68.46 134.88
CA GLY A 132 53.52 68.55 134.43
C GLY A 132 53.37 69.16 133.03
N LYS A 133 54.18 70.18 132.68
CA LYS A 133 54.26 70.70 131.30
C LYS A 133 54.83 69.67 130.32
N GLY A 134 55.79 68.85 130.75
CA GLY A 134 56.35 67.74 129.98
C GLY A 134 55.34 66.63 129.73
N GLU A 135 54.60 66.23 130.77
CA GLU A 135 53.52 65.23 130.70
C GLU A 135 52.37 65.69 129.83
N GLY A 136 51.91 66.96 129.96
CA GLY A 136 50.89 67.53 129.07
C GLY A 136 51.33 67.56 127.60
N LYS A 137 52.59 67.89 127.32
CA LYS A 137 53.17 67.79 125.97
C LYS A 137 53.24 66.34 125.48
N LEU A 138 53.67 65.40 126.31
CA LEU A 138 53.75 63.98 125.98
C LEU A 138 52.36 63.38 125.70
N GLN A 139 51.35 63.75 126.51
CA GLN A 139 49.95 63.38 126.28
C GLN A 139 49.46 63.92 124.94
N SER A 140 49.68 65.22 124.64
CA SER A 140 49.31 65.83 123.36
C SER A 140 50.00 65.18 122.15
N VAL A 141 51.29 64.88 122.23
CA VAL A 141 52.01 64.13 121.18
C VAL A 141 51.45 62.70 121.04
N THR A 142 51.06 62.06 122.15
CA THR A 142 50.48 60.71 122.14
C THR A 142 49.07 60.71 121.51
N THR A 143 48.22 61.70 121.80
CA THR A 143 46.91 61.83 121.15
C THR A 143 47.04 62.14 119.67
N ASN A 144 47.97 63.02 119.30
CA ASN A 144 48.22 63.35 117.90
C ASN A 144 48.77 62.13 117.13
N LEU A 145 49.69 61.35 117.72
CA LEU A 145 50.19 60.12 117.12
C LEU A 145 49.07 59.09 116.89
N ARG A 146 48.14 58.93 117.84
CA ARG A 146 46.95 58.07 117.65
C ARG A 146 46.06 58.59 116.53
N ALA A 147 45.78 59.89 116.47
CA ALA A 147 44.99 60.50 115.40
C ALA A 147 45.63 60.27 114.02
N MET A 148 46.95 60.44 113.88
CA MET A 148 47.68 60.16 112.63
C MET A 148 47.70 58.65 112.29
N GLN A 149 47.72 57.77 113.29
CA GLN A 149 47.61 56.31 113.09
C GLN A 149 46.21 55.90 112.61
N GLU A 150 45.16 56.48 113.20
CA GLU A 150 43.78 56.31 112.73
C GLU A 150 43.58 56.88 111.33
N GLU A 151 44.10 58.08 111.04
CA GLU A 151 44.03 58.68 109.71
C GLU A 151 44.75 57.81 108.68
N LYS A 152 45.96 57.33 108.98
CA LYS A 152 46.67 56.37 108.13
C LYS A 152 45.84 55.11 107.88
N ALA A 153 45.20 54.55 108.91
CA ALA A 153 44.36 53.36 108.77
C ALA A 153 43.11 53.63 107.91
N ARG A 154 42.46 54.79 108.09
CA ARG A 154 41.32 55.24 107.27
C ARG A 154 41.74 55.44 105.81
N LEU A 155 42.88 56.10 105.55
CA LEU A 155 43.43 56.30 104.21
C LEU A 155 43.84 54.99 103.54
N GLN A 156 44.46 54.06 104.29
CA GLN A 156 44.83 52.74 103.76
C GLN A 156 43.59 51.89 103.43
N SER A 157 42.52 51.98 104.25
CA SER A 157 41.23 51.35 103.95
C SER A 157 40.56 51.98 102.71
N ALA A 158 40.53 53.31 102.62
CA ALA A 158 39.99 54.03 101.47
C ALA A 158 40.77 53.74 100.17
N TYR A 159 42.11 53.63 100.25
CA TYR A 159 42.95 53.20 99.13
C TYR A 159 42.58 51.79 98.67
N GLY A 160 42.51 50.81 99.58
CA GLY A 160 42.13 49.42 99.22
C GLY A 160 40.71 49.32 98.64
N GLN A 161 39.77 50.14 99.12
CA GLN A 161 38.43 50.27 98.52
C GLN A 161 38.48 50.85 97.11
N LYS A 162 39.36 51.83 96.84
CA LYS A 162 39.54 52.42 95.50
C LYS A 162 40.26 51.49 94.54
N GLU A 163 41.22 50.71 95.01
CA GLU A 163 41.89 49.65 94.25
C GLU A 163 40.89 48.55 93.86
N ALA A 164 40.05 48.08 94.80
CA ALA A 164 38.97 47.14 94.50
C ALA A 164 37.94 47.71 93.50
N GLN A 165 37.57 48.99 93.62
CA GLN A 165 36.68 49.66 92.65
C GLN A 165 37.32 49.78 91.25
N LEU A 166 38.61 50.07 91.16
CA LEU A 166 39.34 50.10 89.88
C LEU A 166 39.43 48.72 89.24
N ASN A 167 39.69 47.66 90.01
CA ASN A 167 39.74 46.30 89.49
C ASN A 167 38.38 45.84 88.94
N ALA A 168 37.29 46.06 89.69
CA ALA A 168 35.93 45.75 89.21
C ALA A 168 35.52 46.55 87.95
N LEU A 169 35.96 47.81 87.84
CA LEU A 169 35.75 48.61 86.62
C LEU A 169 36.59 48.07 85.44
N ASN A 170 37.83 47.66 85.68
CA ASN A 170 38.71 47.07 84.66
C ASN A 170 38.14 45.74 84.13
N GLU A 171 37.68 44.86 85.02
CA GLU A 171 36.97 43.62 84.67
C GLU A 171 35.69 43.91 83.84
N SER A 172 34.91 44.93 84.22
CA SER A 172 33.73 45.36 83.45
C SER A 172 34.08 45.87 82.05
N VAL A 173 35.19 46.63 81.91
CA VAL A 173 35.70 47.12 80.62
C VAL A 173 36.22 45.97 79.76
N GLN A 174 36.95 45.01 80.33
CA GLN A 174 37.44 43.83 79.61
C GLN A 174 36.27 42.96 79.11
N SER A 175 35.28 42.70 79.96
CA SER A 175 34.06 41.97 79.60
C SER A 175 33.32 42.63 78.42
N LYS A 176 33.09 43.96 78.50
CA LYS A 176 32.48 44.74 77.41
C LYS A 176 33.34 44.78 76.14
N THR A 177 34.66 44.75 76.27
CA THR A 177 35.57 44.71 75.11
C THR A 177 35.45 43.39 74.36
N LEU A 178 35.34 42.27 75.09
CA LEU A 178 35.06 40.95 74.50
C LEU A 178 33.67 40.88 73.87
N GLU A 179 32.64 41.42 74.53
CA GLU A 179 31.28 41.53 73.98
C GLU A 179 31.27 42.33 72.66
N ILE A 180 31.94 43.48 72.61
CA ILE A 180 32.09 44.30 71.40
C ILE A 180 32.84 43.56 70.29
N SER A 181 33.85 42.72 70.61
CA SER A 181 34.51 41.86 69.61
C SER A 181 33.53 40.83 69.04
N ASN A 182 32.87 40.06 69.91
CA ASN A 182 31.91 39.03 69.52
C ASN A 182 30.76 39.60 68.66
N LEU A 183 30.31 40.83 68.96
CA LEU A 183 29.30 41.54 68.17
C LEU A 183 29.82 41.98 66.80
N ARG A 184 31.08 42.43 66.69
CA ARG A 184 31.71 42.75 65.39
C ARG A 184 31.86 41.51 64.52
N ASP A 185 32.36 40.42 65.08
CA ASP A 185 32.52 39.15 64.37
C ASP A 185 31.16 38.61 63.87
N LYS A 186 30.11 38.76 64.69
CA LYS A 186 28.72 38.43 64.32
C LYS A 186 28.17 39.35 63.23
N ILE A 187 28.46 40.66 63.26
CA ILE A 187 28.08 41.60 62.19
C ILE A 187 28.76 41.19 60.88
N THR A 188 30.07 40.98 60.87
CA THR A 188 30.83 40.54 59.68
C THR A 188 30.30 39.21 59.11
N SER A 189 29.91 38.27 59.97
CA SER A 189 29.27 37.02 59.53
C SER A 189 27.87 37.22 58.93
N LEU A 190 27.09 38.20 59.43
CA LEU A 190 25.77 38.53 58.90
C LEU A 190 25.88 39.31 57.58
N GLU A 191 26.88 40.17 57.44
CA GLU A 191 27.18 40.88 56.19
C GLU A 191 27.61 39.91 55.08
N ALA A 192 28.47 38.93 55.40
CA ALA A 192 28.88 37.90 54.44
C ALA A 192 27.71 36.99 54.00
N THR A 193 26.83 36.58 54.92
CA THR A 193 25.64 35.79 54.58
C THR A 193 24.60 36.61 53.81
N LEU A 194 24.47 37.90 54.09
CA LEU A 194 23.63 38.83 53.32
C LEU A 194 24.13 38.96 51.87
N SER A 195 25.44 39.13 51.64
CA SER A 195 26.02 39.16 50.27
C SER A 195 25.65 37.90 49.50
N SER A 196 25.92 36.72 50.07
CA SER A 196 25.60 35.42 49.46
C SER A 196 24.12 35.30 49.08
N VAL A 197 23.21 35.69 49.99
CA VAL A 197 21.77 35.67 49.72
C VAL A 197 21.36 36.68 48.65
N THR A 198 21.99 37.86 48.56
CA THR A 198 21.72 38.82 47.47
C THR A 198 22.23 38.32 46.11
N GLU A 199 23.38 37.65 46.07
CA GLU A 199 23.94 37.04 44.86
C GLU A 199 23.07 35.88 44.37
N GLU A 200 22.66 34.98 45.29
CA GLU A 200 21.70 33.91 44.99
C GLU A 200 20.35 34.44 44.50
N LYS A 201 19.85 35.53 45.10
CA LYS A 201 18.62 36.20 44.67
C LYS A 201 18.75 36.66 43.21
N VAL A 202 19.80 37.41 42.86
CA VAL A 202 20.02 37.90 41.49
C VAL A 202 20.18 36.75 40.50
N GLN A 203 20.90 35.67 40.87
CA GLN A 203 20.98 34.47 40.03
C GLN A 203 19.60 33.83 39.79
N ASN A 204 18.72 33.81 40.81
CA ASN A 204 17.39 33.22 40.70
C ASN A 204 16.41 34.14 39.95
N GLU A 205 16.54 35.46 40.06
CA GLU A 205 15.83 36.45 39.22
C GLU A 205 16.23 36.28 37.74
N ASN A 206 17.52 36.14 37.43
CA ASN A 206 18.00 35.87 36.07
C ASN A 206 17.52 34.52 35.50
N LYS A 207 17.50 33.44 36.31
CA LYS A 207 16.93 32.13 35.92
C LYS A 207 15.44 32.26 35.63
N ALA A 208 14.69 32.97 36.48
CA ALA A 208 13.26 33.19 36.30
C ALA A 208 12.96 33.96 35.01
N GLU A 209 13.76 34.98 34.66
CA GLU A 209 13.59 35.73 33.41
C GLU A 209 13.92 34.87 32.18
N SER A 210 15.00 34.08 32.21
CA SER A 210 15.31 33.12 31.13
C SER A 210 14.17 32.12 30.90
N LEU A 211 13.51 31.66 31.97
CA LEU A 211 12.34 30.78 31.88
C LEU A 211 11.07 31.50 31.37
N ARG A 212 10.91 32.80 31.63
CA ARG A 212 9.82 33.61 31.03
C ARG A 212 9.99 33.76 29.52
N VAL A 213 11.21 34.03 29.05
CA VAL A 213 11.53 34.12 27.62
C VAL A 213 11.24 32.79 26.93
N GLN A 214 11.77 31.68 27.47
CA GLN A 214 11.49 30.33 26.93
C GLN A 214 10.00 29.99 26.94
N LEU A 215 9.25 30.40 27.96
CA LEU A 215 7.79 30.20 28.00
C LEU A 215 7.07 30.99 26.90
N ALA A 216 7.48 32.24 26.64
CA ALA A 216 6.92 33.07 25.57
C ALA A 216 7.20 32.46 24.18
N GLU A 217 8.42 31.98 23.93
CA GLU A 217 8.80 31.25 22.71
C GLU A 217 7.91 30.02 22.49
N ARG A 218 7.73 29.17 23.52
CA ARG A 218 6.88 27.97 23.42
C ARG A 218 5.39 28.30 23.25
N VAL A 219 4.90 29.41 23.80
CA VAL A 219 3.54 29.90 23.54
C VAL A 219 3.38 30.35 22.07
N GLN A 220 4.39 31.00 21.51
CA GLN A 220 4.41 31.40 20.09
C GLN A 220 4.44 30.19 19.15
N GLU A 221 5.33 29.21 19.40
CA GLU A 221 5.37 27.94 18.65
C GLU A 221 4.01 27.21 18.68
N VAL A 222 3.37 27.12 19.85
CA VAL A 222 2.04 26.49 20.00
C VAL A 222 0.96 27.26 19.24
N GLY A 223 1.09 28.59 19.07
CA GLY A 223 0.26 29.38 18.17
C GLY A 223 0.46 28.98 16.70
N GLN A 224 1.70 29.01 16.22
CA GLN A 224 2.06 28.66 14.84
C GLN A 224 1.64 27.22 14.47
N LEU A 225 1.82 26.27 15.39
CA LEU A 225 1.40 24.88 15.18
C LEU A 225 -0.13 24.72 15.09
N ARG A 226 -0.91 25.53 15.81
CA ARG A 226 -2.38 25.55 15.69
C ARG A 226 -2.84 26.15 14.37
N GLU A 227 -2.19 27.22 13.90
CA GLU A 227 -2.47 27.81 12.58
C GLU A 227 -2.12 26.83 11.45
N ALA A 228 -0.97 26.15 11.55
CA ALA A 228 -0.56 25.11 10.60
C ALA A 228 -1.51 23.91 10.58
N LEU A 229 -2.02 23.48 11.75
CA LEU A 229 -3.04 22.44 11.88
C LEU A 229 -4.36 22.85 11.22
N ALA A 230 -4.91 24.02 11.57
CA ALA A 230 -6.15 24.51 10.97
C ALA A 230 -6.04 24.70 9.44
N ALA A 231 -4.87 25.12 8.95
CA ALA A 231 -4.58 25.19 7.53
C ALA A 231 -4.49 23.79 6.86
N ALA A 232 -4.06 22.76 7.59
CA ALA A 232 -4.03 21.37 7.11
C ALA A 232 -5.43 20.74 7.11
N GLU A 233 -6.21 20.90 8.18
CA GLU A 233 -7.61 20.47 8.27
C GLU A 233 -8.46 21.12 7.18
N GLY A 234 -8.30 22.43 6.96
CA GLY A 234 -8.93 23.15 5.86
C GLY A 234 -8.51 22.67 4.47
N ARG A 235 -7.29 22.12 4.30
CA ARG A 235 -6.89 21.45 3.05
C ARG A 235 -7.55 20.07 2.92
N ALA A 236 -7.61 19.29 3.99
CA ALA A 236 -8.25 17.96 3.99
C ALA A 236 -9.73 18.07 3.59
N ALA A 237 -10.51 18.94 4.25
CA ALA A 237 -11.92 19.15 3.93
C ALA A 237 -12.18 19.55 2.46
N ARG A 238 -11.26 20.33 1.85
CA ARG A 238 -11.34 20.66 0.41
C ARG A 238 -11.04 19.46 -0.50
N LEU A 239 -10.12 18.58 -0.09
CA LEU A 239 -9.83 17.34 -0.81
C LEU A 239 -10.97 16.33 -0.69
N ASP A 240 -11.63 16.22 0.46
CA ASP A 240 -12.78 15.33 0.65
C ASP A 240 -13.98 15.75 -0.22
N VAL A 241 -14.28 17.05 -0.29
CA VAL A 241 -15.31 17.58 -1.21
C VAL A 241 -14.94 17.30 -2.68
N ARG A 242 -13.67 17.50 -3.06
CA ARG A 242 -13.20 17.21 -4.43
C ARG A 242 -13.24 15.72 -4.75
N ARG A 243 -12.95 14.86 -3.77
CA ARG A 243 -13.06 13.40 -3.89
C ARG A 243 -14.51 12.99 -4.11
N ALA A 244 -15.44 13.44 -3.27
CA ALA A 244 -16.87 13.15 -3.41
C ALA A 244 -17.44 13.62 -4.77
N GLN A 245 -16.98 14.77 -5.27
CA GLN A 245 -17.33 15.23 -6.62
C GLN A 245 -16.88 14.23 -7.70
N LEU A 246 -15.61 13.79 -7.64
CA LEU A 246 -15.03 12.85 -8.61
C LEU A 246 -15.66 11.45 -8.51
N GLU A 247 -16.00 10.98 -7.31
CA GLU A 247 -16.76 9.73 -7.12
C GLU A 247 -18.13 9.83 -7.81
N GLY A 248 -18.80 10.98 -7.73
CA GLY A 248 -20.03 11.26 -8.47
C GLY A 248 -19.84 11.36 -9.99
N ASP A 249 -18.73 11.90 -10.48
CA ASP A 249 -18.40 11.91 -11.91
C ASP A 249 -18.16 10.50 -12.45
N VAL A 250 -17.43 9.66 -11.70
CA VAL A 250 -17.20 8.24 -12.04
C VAL A 250 -18.50 7.45 -12.06
N GLN A 251 -19.41 7.67 -11.10
CA GLN A 251 -20.74 7.05 -11.11
C GLN A 251 -21.56 7.44 -12.36
N ARG A 252 -21.58 8.72 -12.73
CA ARG A 252 -22.24 9.20 -13.96
C ARG A 252 -21.64 8.56 -15.21
N ALA A 253 -20.31 8.48 -15.30
CA ALA A 253 -19.62 7.85 -16.42
C ALA A 253 -19.93 6.35 -16.52
N ALA A 254 -19.98 5.62 -15.39
CA ALA A 254 -20.29 4.20 -15.36
C ALA A 254 -21.72 3.88 -15.82
N VAL A 255 -22.71 4.69 -15.43
CA VAL A 255 -24.09 4.57 -15.96
C VAL A 255 -24.11 4.84 -17.47
N ALA A 256 -23.50 5.94 -17.92
CA ALA A 256 -23.45 6.29 -19.34
C ALA A 256 -22.63 5.31 -20.21
N ALA A 257 -21.75 4.50 -19.62
CA ALA A 257 -21.11 3.38 -20.28
C ALA A 257 -22.07 2.18 -20.40
N ARG A 258 -22.69 1.78 -19.28
CA ARG A 258 -23.68 0.68 -19.24
C ARG A 258 -24.87 0.89 -20.18
N ASP A 259 -25.30 2.13 -20.40
CA ASP A 259 -26.36 2.44 -21.36
C ASP A 259 -25.90 2.34 -22.82
N ARG A 260 -24.63 2.68 -23.11
CA ARG A 260 -24.01 2.42 -24.42
C ARG A 260 -23.84 0.92 -24.67
N ASP A 261 -23.44 0.13 -23.67
CA ASP A 261 -23.32 -1.33 -23.80
C ASP A 261 -24.68 -1.98 -24.13
N GLN A 262 -25.76 -1.50 -23.51
CA GLN A 262 -27.13 -1.93 -23.83
C GLN A 262 -27.55 -1.53 -25.25
N ALA A 263 -27.17 -0.34 -25.72
CA ALA A 263 -27.43 0.09 -27.09
C ALA A 263 -26.62 -0.73 -28.12
N LEU A 264 -25.36 -1.02 -27.82
CA LEU A 264 -24.49 -1.87 -28.65
C LEU A 264 -25.04 -3.30 -28.76
N LYS A 265 -25.49 -3.91 -27.67
CA LYS A 265 -26.13 -5.25 -27.71
C LYS A 265 -27.38 -5.27 -28.59
N LYS A 266 -28.27 -4.28 -28.44
CA LYS A 266 -29.47 -4.13 -29.30
C LYS A 266 -29.12 -3.91 -30.78
N LEU A 267 -27.98 -3.30 -31.09
CA LEU A 267 -27.48 -3.18 -32.46
C LEU A 267 -26.86 -4.49 -32.97
N GLN A 268 -26.11 -5.22 -32.14
CA GLN A 268 -25.57 -6.54 -32.46
C GLN A 268 -26.69 -7.56 -32.75
N GLU A 269 -27.69 -7.66 -31.88
CA GLU A 269 -28.89 -8.51 -32.06
C GLU A 269 -29.59 -8.23 -33.40
N ARG A 270 -29.70 -6.95 -33.79
CA ARG A 270 -30.26 -6.54 -35.09
C ARG A 270 -29.34 -6.91 -36.26
N CYS A 271 -28.03 -6.68 -36.15
CA CYS A 271 -27.06 -7.07 -37.17
C CYS A 271 -27.09 -8.59 -37.41
N GLU A 272 -27.10 -9.40 -36.37
CA GLU A 272 -27.29 -10.85 -36.49
C GLU A 272 -28.63 -11.21 -37.14
N GLY A 273 -29.71 -10.49 -36.83
CA GLY A 273 -31.01 -10.63 -37.49
C GLY A 273 -30.94 -10.39 -39.00
N TYR A 274 -30.21 -9.36 -39.43
CA TYR A 274 -29.93 -9.11 -40.84
C TYR A 274 -29.02 -10.19 -41.45
N THR A 275 -27.97 -10.65 -40.76
CA THR A 275 -27.11 -11.75 -41.25
C THR A 275 -27.91 -13.05 -41.47
N ARG A 276 -28.79 -13.42 -40.53
CA ARG A 276 -29.67 -14.60 -40.66
C ARG A 276 -30.64 -14.48 -41.84
N THR A 277 -31.19 -13.29 -42.09
CA THR A 277 -32.12 -13.07 -43.21
C THR A 277 -31.41 -12.94 -44.56
N ILE A 278 -30.17 -12.46 -44.60
CA ILE A 278 -29.30 -12.52 -45.79
C ILE A 278 -29.05 -13.98 -46.17
N GLY A 279 -28.59 -14.82 -45.24
CA GLY A 279 -28.37 -16.26 -45.52
C GLY A 279 -29.62 -16.97 -46.05
N GLN A 280 -30.79 -16.71 -45.45
CA GLN A 280 -32.08 -17.24 -45.94
C GLN A 280 -32.46 -16.75 -47.35
N LEU A 281 -32.00 -15.59 -47.77
CA LEU A 281 -32.18 -15.09 -49.14
C LEU A 281 -31.15 -15.69 -50.09
N GLU A 282 -29.92 -15.91 -49.64
CA GLU A 282 -28.87 -16.61 -50.39
C GLU A 282 -29.26 -18.06 -50.67
N ASP A 283 -29.78 -18.79 -49.68
CA ASP A 283 -30.34 -20.15 -49.83
C ASP A 283 -31.53 -20.20 -50.82
N ARG A 284 -32.38 -19.17 -50.82
CA ARG A 284 -33.45 -19.03 -51.81
C ARG A 284 -32.90 -18.75 -53.20
N CYS A 285 -31.86 -17.94 -53.32
CA CYS A 285 -31.21 -17.64 -54.59
C CYS A 285 -30.43 -18.84 -55.16
N THR A 286 -29.81 -19.69 -54.33
CA THR A 286 -29.17 -20.94 -54.80
C THR A 286 -30.23 -21.96 -55.22
N SER A 287 -31.32 -22.11 -54.46
CA SER A 287 -32.47 -22.95 -54.83
C SER A 287 -33.08 -22.53 -56.18
N LEU A 288 -33.31 -21.22 -56.39
CA LEU A 288 -33.84 -20.69 -57.65
C LEU A 288 -32.86 -20.82 -58.83
N LYS A 289 -31.54 -20.75 -58.60
CA LYS A 289 -30.54 -21.07 -59.64
C LYS A 289 -30.66 -22.54 -60.07
N GLY A 290 -30.75 -23.47 -59.11
CA GLY A 290 -30.93 -24.89 -59.40
C GLY A 290 -32.19 -25.20 -60.21
N THR A 291 -33.32 -24.54 -59.94
CA THR A 291 -34.54 -24.72 -60.77
C THR A 291 -34.41 -24.09 -62.16
N VAL A 292 -33.73 -22.95 -62.30
CA VAL A 292 -33.42 -22.36 -63.62
C VAL A 292 -32.48 -23.26 -64.43
N GLU A 293 -31.46 -23.85 -63.81
CA GLU A 293 -30.56 -24.82 -64.45
C GLU A 293 -31.31 -26.09 -64.89
N GLN A 294 -32.18 -26.64 -64.02
CA GLN A 294 -33.03 -27.79 -64.35
C GLN A 294 -33.99 -27.50 -65.52
N LEU A 295 -34.64 -26.33 -65.52
CA LEU A 295 -35.51 -25.89 -66.61
C LEU A 295 -34.74 -25.65 -67.91
N SER A 296 -33.52 -25.10 -67.83
CA SER A 296 -32.64 -24.89 -68.98
C SER A 296 -32.18 -26.21 -69.60
N ALA A 297 -31.82 -27.20 -68.77
CA ALA A 297 -31.48 -28.54 -69.23
C ALA A 297 -32.70 -29.28 -69.83
N SER A 298 -33.90 -29.07 -69.29
CA SER A 298 -35.16 -29.57 -69.85
C SER A 298 -35.44 -28.94 -71.23
N LEU A 299 -35.28 -27.62 -71.35
CA LEU A 299 -35.46 -26.88 -72.60
C LEU A 299 -34.44 -27.30 -73.67
N GLN A 300 -33.17 -27.53 -73.31
CA GLN A 300 -32.18 -28.06 -74.25
C GLN A 300 -32.54 -29.47 -74.74
N LYS A 301 -33.03 -30.36 -73.87
CA LYS A 301 -33.51 -31.70 -74.28
C LYS A 301 -34.72 -31.60 -75.21
N ALA A 302 -35.66 -30.70 -74.92
CA ALA A 302 -36.82 -30.45 -75.79
C ALA A 302 -36.41 -29.90 -77.16
N ALA A 303 -35.46 -28.95 -77.21
CA ALA A 303 -34.92 -28.40 -78.45
C ALA A 303 -34.12 -29.43 -79.28
N ALA A 304 -33.38 -30.33 -78.62
CA ALA A 304 -32.71 -31.44 -79.28
C ALA A 304 -33.72 -32.41 -79.91
N ALA A 305 -34.76 -32.81 -79.15
CA ALA A 305 -35.84 -33.65 -79.67
C ALA A 305 -36.63 -32.97 -80.80
N GLU A 306 -36.86 -31.65 -80.73
CA GLU A 306 -37.46 -30.90 -81.83
C GLU A 306 -36.57 -30.89 -83.08
N SER A 307 -35.25 -30.78 -82.91
CA SER A 307 -34.28 -30.88 -84.01
C SER A 307 -34.26 -32.27 -84.64
N GLU A 308 -34.33 -33.34 -83.83
CA GLU A 308 -34.46 -34.72 -84.32
C GLU A 308 -35.78 -34.95 -85.07
N LEU A 309 -36.89 -34.41 -84.56
CA LEU A 309 -38.19 -34.46 -85.24
C LEU A 309 -38.18 -33.67 -86.55
N ARG A 310 -37.58 -32.47 -86.60
CA ARG A 310 -37.36 -31.72 -87.85
C ARG A 310 -36.51 -32.51 -88.84
N ALA A 311 -35.45 -33.17 -88.39
CA ALA A 311 -34.61 -34.02 -89.22
C ALA A 311 -35.36 -35.29 -89.71
N ALA A 312 -36.23 -35.87 -88.89
CA ALA A 312 -37.09 -36.99 -89.27
C ALA A 312 -38.15 -36.56 -90.31
N VAL A 313 -38.79 -35.41 -90.14
CA VAL A 313 -39.69 -34.80 -91.13
C VAL A 313 -38.93 -34.53 -92.44
N GLY A 314 -37.71 -33.99 -92.38
CA GLY A 314 -36.86 -33.77 -93.56
C GLY A 314 -36.34 -35.05 -94.23
N LYS A 315 -36.31 -36.20 -93.52
CA LYS A 315 -36.11 -37.53 -94.13
C LYS A 315 -37.41 -38.01 -94.79
N ALA A 316 -38.54 -37.90 -94.11
CA ALA A 316 -39.85 -38.32 -94.61
C ALA A 316 -40.29 -37.52 -95.85
N GLN A 317 -40.04 -36.21 -95.89
CA GLN A 317 -40.30 -35.36 -97.05
C GLN A 317 -39.46 -35.76 -98.27
N ARG A 318 -38.18 -36.12 -98.07
CA ARG A 318 -37.33 -36.65 -99.15
C ARG A 318 -37.82 -38.00 -99.64
N ALA A 319 -38.07 -38.95 -98.75
CA ALA A 319 -38.65 -40.25 -99.09
C ALA A 319 -40.01 -40.13 -99.81
N LEU A 320 -40.85 -39.15 -99.43
CA LEU A 320 -42.11 -38.84 -100.13
C LEU A 320 -41.86 -38.24 -101.52
N SER A 321 -40.85 -37.39 -101.70
CA SER A 321 -40.47 -36.85 -103.02
C SER A 321 -39.88 -37.93 -103.93
N GLU A 322 -39.06 -38.84 -103.38
CA GLU A 322 -38.53 -40.01 -104.07
C GLU A 322 -39.66 -40.98 -104.46
N ALA A 323 -40.61 -41.22 -103.56
CA ALA A 323 -41.81 -42.01 -103.84
C ALA A 323 -42.67 -41.39 -104.95
N LYS A 324 -42.92 -40.07 -104.92
CA LYS A 324 -43.65 -39.36 -106.00
C LYS A 324 -42.91 -39.39 -107.34
N ASN A 325 -41.59 -39.26 -107.32
CA ASN A 325 -40.78 -39.38 -108.54
C ASN A 325 -40.82 -40.81 -109.09
N ASN A 326 -40.79 -41.83 -108.21
CA ASN A 326 -40.95 -43.24 -108.59
C ASN A 326 -42.37 -43.55 -109.10
N GLU A 327 -43.40 -42.96 -108.50
CA GLU A 327 -44.80 -43.03 -108.95
C GLU A 327 -44.94 -42.41 -110.35
N GLN A 328 -44.44 -41.19 -110.56
CA GLN A 328 -44.42 -40.54 -111.88
C GLN A 328 -43.66 -41.38 -112.93
N ASN A 329 -42.47 -41.88 -112.59
CA ASN A 329 -41.70 -42.78 -113.44
C ASN A 329 -42.46 -44.09 -113.75
N ALA A 330 -43.25 -44.61 -112.82
CA ALA A 330 -44.10 -45.78 -113.03
C ALA A 330 -45.33 -45.46 -113.90
N LEU A 331 -45.94 -44.28 -113.72
CA LEU A 331 -47.03 -43.78 -114.57
C LEU A 331 -46.57 -43.54 -116.01
N ASP A 332 -45.37 -43.01 -116.22
CA ASP A 332 -44.83 -42.80 -117.58
C ASP A 332 -44.43 -44.12 -118.25
N LYS A 333 -43.88 -45.09 -117.49
CA LYS A 333 -43.73 -46.48 -117.97
C LYS A 333 -45.08 -47.12 -118.30
N LEU A 334 -46.11 -46.91 -117.48
CA LEU A 334 -47.46 -47.42 -117.73
C LEU A 334 -48.06 -46.81 -119.00
N ARG A 335 -47.93 -45.49 -119.20
CA ARG A 335 -48.32 -44.79 -120.44
C ARG A 335 -47.57 -45.33 -121.66
N GLN A 336 -46.26 -45.59 -121.55
CA GLN A 336 -45.47 -46.20 -122.61
C GLN A 336 -45.94 -47.62 -122.94
N ILE A 337 -46.22 -48.45 -121.93
CA ILE A 337 -46.77 -49.80 -122.11
C ILE A 337 -48.17 -49.76 -122.72
N GLN A 338 -49.07 -48.88 -122.25
CA GLN A 338 -50.40 -48.67 -122.83
C GLN A 338 -50.32 -48.26 -124.32
N LYS A 339 -49.40 -47.37 -124.68
CA LYS A 339 -49.15 -47.01 -126.09
C LYS A 339 -48.62 -48.20 -126.89
N SER A 340 -47.73 -49.02 -126.32
CA SER A 340 -47.25 -50.24 -126.96
C SER A 340 -48.37 -51.28 -127.16
N VAL A 341 -49.25 -51.45 -126.17
CA VAL A 341 -50.42 -52.34 -126.28
C VAL A 341 -51.36 -51.84 -127.38
N SER A 342 -51.66 -50.53 -127.43
CA SER A 342 -52.49 -49.96 -128.51
C SER A 342 -51.87 -50.14 -129.90
N ASN A 343 -50.55 -50.03 -130.02
CA ASN A 343 -49.84 -50.38 -131.27
C ASN A 343 -50.04 -51.86 -131.62
N CYS A 344 -49.79 -52.79 -130.70
CA CYS A 344 -49.99 -54.22 -130.92
C CYS A 344 -51.47 -54.60 -131.20
N GLU A 345 -52.44 -53.88 -130.64
CA GLU A 345 -53.85 -54.04 -130.97
C GLU A 345 -54.17 -53.58 -132.39
N ASN A 346 -53.56 -52.49 -132.86
CA ASN A 346 -53.69 -52.02 -134.24
C ASN A 346 -52.97 -52.95 -135.23
N GLU A 347 -51.78 -53.45 -134.89
CA GLU A 347 -51.10 -54.51 -135.65
C GLU A 347 -51.98 -55.76 -135.75
N ARG A 348 -52.59 -56.19 -134.63
CA ARG A 348 -53.54 -57.31 -134.60
C ARG A 348 -54.78 -57.05 -135.46
N ARG A 349 -55.33 -55.82 -135.47
CA ARG A 349 -56.44 -55.44 -136.37
C ARG A 349 -56.02 -55.59 -137.84
N VAL A 350 -54.90 -54.99 -138.24
CA VAL A 350 -54.37 -55.06 -139.61
C VAL A 350 -54.05 -56.51 -140.03
N LEU A 351 -53.54 -57.34 -139.12
CA LEU A 351 -53.33 -58.77 -139.37
C LEU A 351 -54.67 -59.54 -139.50
N THR A 352 -55.71 -59.14 -138.76
CA THR A 352 -57.06 -59.72 -138.88
C THR A 352 -57.70 -59.32 -140.21
N GLU A 353 -57.59 -58.06 -140.62
CA GLU A 353 -58.06 -57.55 -141.92
C GLU A 353 -57.37 -58.26 -143.09
N LYS A 354 -56.05 -58.46 -143.00
CA LYS A 354 -55.28 -59.29 -143.96
C LYS A 354 -55.74 -60.74 -143.99
N LEU A 355 -56.10 -61.33 -142.84
CA LEU A 355 -56.63 -62.69 -142.76
C LEU A 355 -58.01 -62.81 -143.44
N GLU A 356 -58.92 -61.87 -143.20
CA GLU A 356 -60.23 -61.87 -143.86
C GLU A 356 -60.12 -61.59 -145.37
N SER A 357 -59.19 -60.73 -145.79
CA SER A 357 -58.85 -60.54 -147.21
C SER A 357 -58.34 -61.83 -147.86
N ALA A 358 -57.44 -62.56 -147.20
CA ALA A 358 -56.95 -63.86 -147.67
C ALA A 358 -58.05 -64.94 -147.71
N LYS A 359 -58.96 -64.96 -146.73
CA LYS A 359 -60.16 -65.83 -146.75
C LYS A 359 -61.11 -65.49 -147.90
N ALA A 360 -61.33 -64.21 -148.19
CA ALA A 360 -62.16 -63.77 -149.30
C ALA A 360 -61.56 -64.23 -150.64
N ALA A 361 -60.26 -64.03 -150.85
CA ALA A 361 -59.53 -64.54 -152.02
C ALA A 361 -59.59 -66.08 -152.12
N LEU A 362 -59.44 -66.81 -151.02
CA LEU A 362 -59.62 -68.27 -150.99
C LEU A 362 -61.06 -68.69 -151.38
N GLY A 363 -62.07 -67.93 -150.97
CA GLY A 363 -63.46 -68.12 -151.39
C GLY A 363 -63.69 -67.83 -152.88
N GLU A 364 -62.95 -66.86 -153.44
CA GLU A 364 -62.91 -66.56 -154.88
C GLU A 364 -62.30 -67.72 -155.68
N PHE A 365 -61.12 -68.21 -155.27
CA PHE A 365 -60.46 -69.35 -155.90
C PHE A 365 -61.31 -70.63 -155.82
N LYS A 366 -62.06 -70.85 -154.74
CA LYS A 366 -63.03 -71.96 -154.66
C LYS A 366 -64.18 -71.82 -155.66
N ARG A 367 -64.71 -70.62 -155.86
CA ARG A 367 -65.73 -70.34 -156.89
C ARG A 367 -65.18 -70.52 -158.31
N GLN A 368 -63.94 -70.10 -158.55
CA GLN A 368 -63.24 -70.34 -159.83
C GLN A 368 -63.01 -71.85 -160.08
N ASN A 369 -62.58 -72.60 -159.08
CA ASN A 369 -62.37 -74.05 -159.19
C ASN A 369 -63.68 -74.78 -159.53
N SER A 370 -64.79 -74.47 -158.84
CA SER A 370 -66.12 -75.01 -159.16
C SER A 370 -66.55 -74.66 -160.59
N SER A 371 -66.29 -73.44 -161.06
CA SER A 371 -66.57 -73.06 -162.45
C SER A 371 -65.73 -73.83 -163.48
N LEU A 372 -64.50 -74.22 -163.13
CA LEU A 372 -63.64 -75.07 -163.96
C LEU A 372 -64.11 -76.52 -163.95
N GLU A 373 -64.55 -77.05 -162.80
CA GLU A 373 -65.15 -78.39 -162.67
C GLU A 373 -66.43 -78.53 -163.51
N ASP A 374 -67.29 -77.50 -163.53
CA ASP A 374 -68.45 -77.43 -164.43
C ASP A 374 -68.05 -77.31 -165.92
N GLN A 375 -66.89 -76.70 -166.22
CA GLN A 375 -66.39 -76.56 -167.59
C GLN A 375 -65.83 -77.89 -168.10
N VAL A 376 -65.13 -78.65 -167.25
CA VAL A 376 -64.70 -80.03 -167.51
C VAL A 376 -65.91 -80.93 -167.76
N HIS A 377 -66.94 -80.92 -166.89
CA HIS A 377 -68.15 -81.73 -167.11
C HIS A 377 -68.83 -81.46 -168.45
N ARG A 378 -68.88 -80.19 -168.89
CA ARG A 378 -69.46 -79.82 -170.20
C ARG A 378 -68.64 -80.35 -171.38
N LEU A 379 -67.30 -80.34 -171.28
CA LEU A 379 -66.43 -80.91 -172.31
C LEU A 379 -66.54 -82.44 -172.37
N THR A 380 -66.62 -83.14 -171.24
CA THR A 380 -66.83 -84.60 -171.18
C THR A 380 -68.14 -85.01 -171.87
N ASN A 381 -69.23 -84.28 -171.62
CA ASN A 381 -70.52 -84.54 -172.27
C ASN A 381 -70.51 -84.23 -173.77
N GLN A 382 -69.72 -83.25 -174.23
CA GLN A 382 -69.54 -82.98 -175.65
C GLN A 382 -68.76 -84.11 -176.36
N LEU A 383 -67.72 -84.66 -175.71
CA LEU A 383 -66.91 -85.76 -176.24
C LEU A 383 -67.77 -87.00 -176.51
N ALA A 384 -68.54 -87.45 -175.51
CA ALA A 384 -69.42 -88.62 -175.63
C ALA A 384 -70.45 -88.50 -176.76
N ASN A 385 -70.92 -87.28 -177.06
CA ASN A 385 -71.90 -87.03 -178.10
C ASN A 385 -71.31 -87.17 -179.53
N VAL A 386 -70.01 -86.89 -179.69
CA VAL A 386 -69.28 -87.07 -180.96
C VAL A 386 -68.99 -88.56 -181.23
N GLU A 387 -68.71 -89.34 -180.19
CA GLU A 387 -68.48 -90.79 -180.31
C GLU A 387 -69.71 -91.53 -180.85
N VAL A 388 -70.92 -91.13 -180.40
CA VAL A 388 -72.18 -91.65 -180.93
C VAL A 388 -72.34 -91.33 -182.42
N GLN A 389 -72.05 -90.09 -182.84
CA GLN A 389 -72.13 -89.69 -184.25
C GLN A 389 -71.16 -90.49 -185.14
N ARG A 390 -69.96 -90.81 -184.64
CA ARG A 390 -68.96 -91.62 -185.36
C ARG A 390 -69.51 -93.01 -185.72
N SER A 391 -70.09 -93.70 -184.73
CA SER A 391 -70.63 -95.07 -184.92
C SER A 391 -71.81 -95.14 -185.90
N GLY A 392 -72.61 -94.08 -186.03
CA GLY A 392 -73.68 -94.01 -187.02
C GLY A 392 -73.18 -93.97 -188.46
N LEU A 393 -72.08 -93.25 -188.72
CA LEU A 393 -71.48 -93.14 -190.05
C LEU A 393 -70.70 -94.40 -190.46
N GLU A 394 -70.03 -95.06 -189.51
CA GLU A 394 -69.35 -96.35 -189.72
C GLU A 394 -70.28 -97.47 -190.22
N SER A 395 -71.60 -97.37 -189.97
CA SER A 395 -72.59 -98.36 -190.37
C SER A 395 -72.96 -98.28 -191.87
N GLN A 396 -73.12 -97.07 -192.42
CA GLN A 396 -73.54 -96.88 -193.82
C GLN A 396 -72.47 -97.32 -194.83
N LEU A 397 -71.19 -97.33 -194.42
CA LEU A 397 -70.06 -97.58 -195.31
C LEU A 397 -69.85 -99.07 -195.69
N ARG A 398 -70.57 -100.02 -195.06
CA ARG A 398 -70.33 -101.47 -195.24
C ARG A 398 -71.09 -102.12 -196.41
N MET A 399 -71.92 -101.39 -197.14
CA MET A 399 -72.80 -101.96 -198.18
C MET A 399 -72.32 -101.82 -199.63
N THR A 400 -71.23 -101.10 -199.91
CA THR A 400 -70.78 -100.82 -201.29
C THR A 400 -69.26 -100.84 -201.48
N THR A 401 -68.81 -101.82 -202.28
CA THR A 401 -67.50 -101.92 -202.96
C THR A 401 -66.23 -102.10 -202.13
N TRP A 402 -65.28 -102.81 -202.73
CA TRP A 402 -63.99 -103.25 -202.18
C TRP A 402 -62.86 -102.77 -203.11
N ASP A 403 -61.63 -102.83 -202.59
CA ASP A 403 -60.33 -102.74 -203.28
C ASP A 403 -59.73 -101.34 -203.60
N GLY A 404 -58.39 -101.27 -203.57
CA GLY A 404 -57.61 -100.25 -204.30
C GLY A 404 -56.77 -99.22 -203.52
N LYS A 405 -55.71 -99.64 -202.79
CA LYS A 405 -54.47 -98.85 -202.46
C LYS A 405 -54.62 -97.61 -201.53
N GLU A 406 -53.58 -97.13 -200.80
CA GLU A 406 -52.27 -97.65 -200.33
C GLU A 406 -51.73 -96.75 -199.20
N SER A 407 -50.87 -97.30 -198.31
CA SER A 407 -49.55 -96.75 -197.92
C SER A 407 -49.16 -96.89 -196.43
N SER A 408 -47.88 -97.19 -196.20
CA SER A 408 -47.10 -97.00 -194.95
C SER A 408 -47.49 -97.84 -193.72
N ASP A 409 -47.19 -99.13 -193.77
CA ASP A 409 -47.46 -100.12 -192.71
C ASP A 409 -46.23 -100.45 -191.83
N SER A 410 -46.47 -100.87 -190.59
CA SER A 410 -45.61 -101.75 -189.76
C SER A 410 -44.15 -101.36 -189.38
N GLU A 411 -43.94 -100.55 -188.34
CA GLU A 411 -42.63 -100.58 -187.61
C GLU A 411 -42.67 -100.33 -186.09
N LEU A 412 -43.43 -99.35 -185.59
CA LEU A 412 -43.44 -98.98 -184.15
C LEU A 412 -43.96 -100.06 -183.18
N GLU A 413 -44.76 -101.01 -183.64
CA GLU A 413 -45.15 -102.17 -182.80
C GLU A 413 -44.00 -103.17 -182.56
N ARG A 414 -42.88 -103.06 -183.32
CA ARG A 414 -41.63 -103.76 -182.99
C ARG A 414 -40.79 -102.96 -181.99
N GLU A 415 -40.77 -101.63 -182.10
CA GLU A 415 -40.07 -100.79 -181.12
C GLU A 415 -40.69 -100.87 -179.72
N LEU A 416 -42.02 -101.04 -179.56
CA LEU A 416 -42.59 -101.23 -178.23
C LEU A 416 -42.06 -102.50 -177.52
N HIS A 417 -41.68 -103.54 -178.26
CA HIS A 417 -41.01 -104.72 -177.73
C HIS A 417 -39.47 -104.63 -177.69
N ALA A 418 -38.85 -103.75 -178.48
CA ALA A 418 -37.41 -103.44 -178.38
C ALA A 418 -37.13 -102.52 -177.18
N LEU A 419 -37.89 -101.44 -177.02
CA LEU A 419 -37.87 -100.54 -175.87
C LEU A 419 -38.33 -101.23 -174.57
N GLN A 420 -39.07 -102.33 -174.65
CA GLN A 420 -39.28 -103.21 -173.49
C GLN A 420 -38.04 -104.03 -173.10
N ARG A 421 -37.07 -104.26 -174.01
CA ARG A 421 -35.75 -104.81 -173.69
C ARG A 421 -34.74 -103.75 -173.30
N GLU A 422 -34.77 -102.55 -173.89
CA GLU A 422 -34.06 -101.41 -173.32
C GLU A 422 -34.57 -101.06 -171.92
N ARG A 423 -35.87 -101.24 -171.63
CA ARG A 423 -36.45 -101.18 -170.27
C ARG A 423 -35.93 -102.29 -169.34
N SER A 424 -35.22 -103.31 -169.82
CA SER A 424 -34.40 -104.21 -168.98
C SER A 424 -32.92 -103.81 -168.93
N GLU A 425 -32.31 -103.32 -170.02
CA GLU A 425 -30.89 -102.95 -170.04
C GLU A 425 -30.60 -101.56 -169.44
N LEU A 426 -31.43 -100.56 -169.72
CA LEU A 426 -31.45 -99.28 -169.02
C LEU A 426 -32.05 -99.41 -167.62
N LYS A 427 -32.83 -100.45 -167.33
CA LYS A 427 -33.11 -100.80 -165.92
C LYS A 427 -31.86 -101.37 -165.25
N ALA A 428 -31.10 -102.27 -165.87
CA ALA A 428 -29.82 -102.71 -165.32
C ALA A 428 -28.80 -101.55 -165.16
N LYS A 429 -28.75 -100.59 -166.10
CA LYS A 429 -27.89 -99.40 -166.01
C LYS A 429 -28.41 -98.35 -165.01
N ASN A 430 -29.72 -98.19 -164.83
CA ASN A 430 -30.31 -97.28 -163.83
C ASN A 430 -30.29 -97.91 -162.43
N ASP A 431 -30.50 -99.22 -162.30
CA ASP A 431 -30.26 -99.96 -161.07
C ASP A 431 -28.75 -99.88 -160.71
N ALA A 432 -27.83 -99.98 -161.68
CA ALA A 432 -26.40 -99.74 -161.44
C ALA A 432 -26.05 -98.28 -161.09
N LEU A 433 -26.77 -97.29 -161.63
CA LEU A 433 -26.58 -95.87 -161.26
C LEU A 433 -27.27 -95.51 -159.93
N GLN A 434 -28.37 -96.17 -159.56
CA GLN A 434 -28.98 -96.09 -158.23
C GLN A 434 -28.14 -96.83 -157.20
N GLU A 435 -27.48 -97.92 -157.57
CA GLU A 435 -26.42 -98.57 -156.78
C GLU A 435 -25.18 -97.65 -156.68
N SER A 436 -24.87 -96.85 -157.70
CA SER A 436 -23.82 -95.82 -157.61
C SER A 436 -24.21 -94.68 -156.67
N MET A 437 -25.46 -94.22 -156.71
CA MET A 437 -26.00 -93.21 -155.77
C MET A 437 -26.08 -93.77 -154.33
N ARG A 438 -26.47 -95.03 -154.14
CA ARG A 438 -26.45 -95.72 -152.83
C ARG A 438 -25.05 -96.05 -152.33
N LYS A 439 -24.05 -96.14 -153.22
CA LYS A 439 -22.62 -96.17 -152.82
C LYS A 439 -22.07 -94.76 -152.57
N ILE A 440 -22.68 -93.72 -153.13
CA ILE A 440 -22.43 -92.32 -152.75
C ILE A 440 -23.13 -91.95 -151.41
N GLU A 441 -24.13 -92.73 -150.95
CA GLU A 441 -24.58 -92.70 -149.54
C GLU A 441 -23.54 -93.29 -148.55
N ALA A 442 -22.44 -93.92 -149.02
CA ALA A 442 -21.50 -94.63 -148.15
C ALA A 442 -20.26 -93.81 -147.70
N GLU A 443 -19.66 -92.98 -148.56
CA GLU A 443 -18.27 -92.51 -148.36
C GLU A 443 -18.06 -90.99 -148.08
N ARG A 444 -19.03 -90.30 -147.45
CA ARG A 444 -18.68 -89.08 -146.69
C ARG A 444 -19.49 -88.76 -145.43
N ARG A 445 -19.59 -89.75 -144.54
CA ARG A 445 -19.57 -89.48 -143.09
C ARG A 445 -18.12 -89.21 -142.63
N ILE A 446 -17.96 -88.79 -141.37
CA ILE A 446 -16.66 -88.55 -140.67
C ILE A 446 -15.99 -87.24 -141.17
N THR A 447 -15.57 -86.26 -140.36
CA THR A 447 -15.43 -86.15 -138.88
C THR A 447 -16.22 -84.89 -138.39
N GLY A 448 -16.49 -84.67 -137.09
CA GLY A 448 -15.55 -84.07 -136.11
C GLY A 448 -15.55 -82.53 -136.17
N THR A 449 -15.54 -81.75 -135.08
CA THR A 449 -15.36 -82.12 -133.65
C THR A 449 -15.84 -81.02 -132.68
N ARG A 450 -16.06 -81.44 -131.42
CA ARG A 450 -16.01 -80.68 -130.14
C ARG A 450 -14.83 -79.69 -130.05
N PRO A 451 -14.82 -78.66 -129.15
CA PRO A 451 -15.01 -78.77 -127.68
C PRO A 451 -15.95 -77.72 -127.03
N SER A 452 -16.37 -77.72 -125.75
CA SER A 452 -16.14 -78.54 -124.52
C SER A 452 -15.20 -77.96 -123.43
N ALA A 453 -15.61 -78.17 -122.16
CA ALA A 453 -14.82 -78.40 -120.93
C ALA A 453 -14.42 -77.26 -119.94
N LEU A 454 -14.88 -77.45 -118.68
CA LEU A 454 -14.22 -77.18 -117.38
C LEU A 454 -13.99 -75.71 -116.93
N ARG A 455 -13.63 -75.39 -115.66
CA ARG A 455 -13.18 -76.23 -114.49
C ARG A 455 -13.94 -75.91 -113.18
N SER A 456 -13.32 -76.05 -111.99
CA SER A 456 -14.00 -76.11 -110.66
C SER A 456 -13.01 -76.01 -109.47
N LYS A 457 -13.54 -76.09 -108.22
CA LYS A 457 -12.92 -76.15 -106.86
C LYS A 457 -12.41 -74.82 -106.23
N SER A 458 -12.41 -74.61 -104.89
CA SER A 458 -12.94 -75.42 -103.75
C SER A 458 -13.05 -74.69 -102.38
N HIS A 459 -14.08 -75.07 -101.58
CA HIS A 459 -14.19 -75.24 -100.11
C HIS A 459 -13.90 -74.12 -99.06
N ASP A 460 -14.90 -73.97 -98.16
CA ASP A 460 -14.86 -74.10 -96.68
C ASP A 460 -15.15 -72.92 -95.70
N ARG A 461 -16.05 -73.26 -94.74
CA ARG A 461 -16.14 -72.88 -93.31
C ARG A 461 -16.40 -71.44 -92.78
N THR A 462 -17.67 -71.24 -92.42
CA THR A 462 -18.17 -70.94 -91.04
C THR A 462 -17.61 -69.81 -90.16
N ASP A 463 -18.49 -68.84 -89.89
CA ASP A 463 -18.94 -68.35 -88.56
C ASP A 463 -18.06 -67.39 -87.69
N LYS A 464 -18.72 -66.29 -87.26
CA LYS A 464 -18.57 -65.48 -86.03
C LYS A 464 -17.19 -65.04 -85.46
N SER A 465 -17.01 -63.71 -85.49
CA SER A 465 -16.78 -62.84 -84.30
C SER A 465 -15.35 -62.58 -83.78
N VAL A 466 -15.25 -61.47 -83.01
CA VAL A 466 -14.15 -60.98 -82.12
C VAL A 466 -12.82 -60.50 -82.76
N TYR A 467 -12.79 -59.20 -83.05
CA TYR A 467 -11.94 -58.16 -82.39
C TYR A 467 -10.48 -58.47 -81.97
N TYR A 468 -9.54 -57.67 -82.51
CA TYR A 468 -8.25 -57.19 -81.96
C TYR A 468 -7.09 -58.15 -81.58
N SER A 469 -5.94 -57.87 -82.20
CA SER A 469 -4.69 -57.48 -81.51
C SER A 469 -4.09 -56.28 -82.29
N ASP A 470 -3.11 -55.49 -81.84
CA ASP A 470 -2.16 -55.62 -80.72
C ASP A 470 -2.38 -54.50 -79.66
N LEU A 471 -2.31 -54.77 -78.35
CA LEU A 471 -1.14 -54.74 -77.43
C LEU A 471 -0.52 -53.34 -77.25
N ASP A 472 -0.06 -52.92 -76.06
CA ASP A 472 0.33 -53.70 -74.88
C ASP A 472 0.01 -52.99 -73.52
N SER A 473 0.02 -53.79 -72.45
CA SER A 473 0.20 -53.52 -70.98
C SER A 473 0.23 -52.06 -70.45
N GLY A 474 -0.39 -51.70 -69.32
CA GLY A 474 -0.96 -52.47 -68.20
C GLY A 474 0.09 -52.84 -67.11
N PRO A 475 -0.27 -53.03 -65.81
CA PRO A 475 -1.51 -52.67 -65.10
C PRO A 475 -1.30 -51.93 -63.75
N ASP A 476 -2.45 -51.59 -63.14
CA ASP A 476 -2.75 -51.29 -61.73
C ASP A 476 -1.78 -51.77 -60.62
N SER A 477 -1.51 -50.89 -59.63
CA SER A 477 -1.72 -51.24 -58.21
C SER A 477 -1.81 -50.02 -57.26
N THR A 478 -2.98 -49.86 -56.66
CA THR A 478 -3.34 -49.52 -55.26
C THR A 478 -2.45 -48.66 -54.31
N LYS A 479 -3.17 -47.97 -53.39
CA LYS A 479 -2.86 -47.56 -51.99
C LYS A 479 -2.25 -46.19 -51.62
N ASP A 480 -3.16 -45.39 -51.02
CA ASP A 480 -3.09 -44.76 -49.69
C ASP A 480 -2.12 -43.60 -49.34
N SER A 481 -2.71 -42.70 -48.53
CA SER A 481 -2.09 -41.83 -47.51
C SER A 481 -1.42 -40.50 -47.87
N SER A 482 -2.13 -39.43 -47.45
CA SER A 482 -1.62 -38.31 -46.64
C SER A 482 -1.04 -37.06 -47.32
N THR A 483 -1.84 -35.99 -47.25
CA THR A 483 -1.43 -34.67 -46.74
C THR A 483 -0.32 -33.88 -47.48
N HIS A 484 -0.72 -33.05 -48.45
CA HIS A 484 -0.31 -31.65 -48.40
C HIS A 484 -1.34 -30.66 -48.99
N CYS A 485 -1.23 -29.39 -48.59
CA CYS A 485 -2.16 -28.33 -48.95
C CYS A 485 -1.73 -27.57 -50.21
N TYR A 486 -2.69 -27.14 -51.03
CA TYR A 486 -2.49 -26.06 -52.02
C TYR A 486 -3.61 -25.02 -51.96
N LYS A 487 -3.27 -23.91 -51.30
CA LYS A 487 -3.83 -22.56 -51.43
C LYS A 487 -2.74 -21.71 -52.10
N GLU A 488 -3.00 -20.66 -52.88
CA GLU A 488 -4.23 -20.12 -53.47
C GLU A 488 -3.80 -19.26 -54.68
N LYS A 489 -4.69 -18.90 -55.61
CA LYS A 489 -4.28 -18.16 -56.81
C LYS A 489 -4.08 -16.67 -56.53
N GLU A 490 -2.91 -16.15 -56.88
CA GLU A 490 -2.64 -14.70 -56.87
C GLU A 490 -3.52 -13.95 -57.89
N ILE A 491 -3.91 -12.72 -57.55
CA ILE A 491 -4.62 -11.79 -58.44
C ILE A 491 -3.80 -10.49 -58.52
N PRO A 492 -3.48 -9.95 -59.71
CA PRO A 492 -2.63 -8.76 -59.81
C PRO A 492 -3.37 -7.49 -59.41
N CYS A 493 -2.95 -6.86 -58.31
CA CYS A 493 -3.44 -5.53 -57.91
C CYS A 493 -2.60 -4.41 -58.55
N ARG A 494 -3.26 -3.28 -58.84
CA ARG A 494 -2.59 -2.04 -59.27
C ARG A 494 -1.66 -1.53 -58.16
N ASP A 495 -0.37 -1.38 -58.44
CA ASP A 495 0.53 -0.60 -57.60
C ASP A 495 1.15 0.59 -58.35
N LYS A 496 0.75 1.78 -57.91
CA LYS A 496 1.46 3.06 -58.06
C LYS A 496 1.10 3.95 -56.86
N GLY A 497 1.45 3.50 -55.66
CA GLY A 497 1.29 4.33 -54.46
C GLY A 497 1.66 3.70 -53.12
N PHE A 498 1.74 2.38 -53.00
CA PHE A 498 1.86 1.74 -51.66
C PHE A 498 3.25 1.18 -51.34
N GLY A 499 4.10 0.94 -52.35
CA GLY A 499 5.44 0.38 -52.13
C GLY A 499 6.37 1.18 -51.21
N THR A 500 6.27 2.52 -51.20
CA THR A 500 7.07 3.38 -50.30
C THR A 500 6.65 3.22 -48.84
N ASP A 501 5.35 3.27 -48.59
CA ASP A 501 4.78 3.29 -47.25
C ASP A 501 4.86 1.90 -46.62
N LEU A 502 4.70 0.85 -47.43
CA LEU A 502 4.97 -0.53 -47.03
C LEU A 502 6.46 -0.74 -46.70
N SER A 503 7.38 -0.16 -47.49
CA SER A 503 8.83 -0.25 -47.21
C SER A 503 9.24 0.50 -45.94
N LEU A 504 8.61 1.64 -45.65
CA LEU A 504 8.78 2.38 -44.40
C LEU A 504 8.25 1.59 -43.20
N LEU A 505 7.05 1.02 -43.30
CA LEU A 505 6.46 0.16 -42.26
C LEU A 505 7.29 -1.12 -42.04
N GLU A 506 7.87 -1.72 -43.08
CA GLU A 506 8.81 -2.82 -42.93
C GLU A 506 10.10 -2.41 -42.22
N LEU A 507 10.65 -1.24 -42.52
CA LEU A 507 11.85 -0.71 -41.87
C LEU A 507 11.58 -0.46 -40.38
N GLU A 508 10.47 0.21 -40.05
CA GLU A 508 10.01 0.39 -38.67
C GLU A 508 9.78 -0.96 -37.98
N ASN A 509 9.22 -1.96 -38.65
CA ASN A 509 9.05 -3.30 -38.08
C ASN A 509 10.39 -4.00 -37.80
N ARG A 510 11.41 -3.81 -38.65
CA ARG A 510 12.78 -4.29 -38.40
C ARG A 510 13.43 -3.55 -37.23
N GLU A 511 13.27 -2.24 -37.13
CA GLU A 511 13.80 -1.42 -36.02
C GLU A 511 13.12 -1.74 -34.68
N LEU A 512 11.80 -1.91 -34.66
CA LEU A 512 11.05 -2.33 -33.48
C LEU A 512 11.47 -3.73 -33.02
N ARG A 513 11.68 -4.69 -33.92
CA ARG A 513 12.24 -6.03 -33.58
C ARG A 513 13.67 -5.92 -33.03
N MET A 514 14.50 -5.04 -33.57
CA MET A 514 15.84 -4.77 -33.04
C MET A 514 15.80 -4.11 -31.65
N LYS A 515 14.83 -3.22 -31.40
CA LYS A 515 14.60 -2.57 -30.11
C LYS A 515 14.09 -3.56 -29.06
N ILE A 516 13.15 -4.42 -29.42
CA ILE A 516 12.65 -5.52 -28.57
C ILE A 516 13.82 -6.41 -28.15
N ARG A 517 14.66 -6.89 -29.08
CA ARG A 517 15.84 -7.72 -28.77
C ARG A 517 16.87 -7.05 -27.84
N ARG A 518 17.00 -5.72 -27.88
CA ARG A 518 17.84 -4.96 -26.93
C ARG A 518 17.23 -4.95 -25.53
N LEU A 519 15.93 -4.64 -25.43
CA LEU A 519 15.19 -4.63 -24.17
C LEU A 519 15.10 -6.03 -23.53
N GLU A 520 14.92 -7.09 -24.33
CA GLU A 520 14.98 -8.49 -23.88
C GLU A 520 16.35 -8.83 -23.27
N LYS A 521 17.45 -8.36 -23.88
CA LYS A 521 18.80 -8.54 -23.32
C LYS A 521 19.01 -7.72 -22.04
N GLU A 522 18.62 -6.45 -22.04
CA GLU A 522 18.73 -5.57 -20.87
C GLU A 522 17.92 -6.12 -19.68
N LEU A 523 16.76 -6.73 -19.93
CA LEU A 523 15.97 -7.43 -18.93
C LEU A 523 16.74 -8.63 -18.37
N ALA A 524 17.24 -9.52 -19.22
CA ALA A 524 18.00 -10.71 -18.80
C ALA A 524 19.30 -10.35 -18.04
N ASP A 525 20.02 -9.33 -18.49
CA ASP A 525 21.19 -8.79 -17.80
C ASP A 525 20.80 -8.30 -16.38
N LYS A 526 19.67 -7.58 -16.24
CA LYS A 526 19.17 -7.10 -14.93
C LYS A 526 18.59 -8.18 -14.02
N GLU A 527 17.98 -9.23 -14.58
CA GLU A 527 17.56 -10.41 -13.83
C GLU A 527 18.78 -11.16 -13.26
N SER A 528 19.89 -11.22 -14.01
CA SER A 528 21.16 -11.78 -13.53
C SER A 528 21.78 -10.96 -12.39
N GLU A 529 21.76 -9.63 -12.48
CA GLU A 529 22.21 -8.73 -11.40
C GLU A 529 21.38 -8.94 -10.11
N LEU A 530 20.05 -9.05 -10.24
CA LEU A 530 19.15 -9.32 -9.11
C LEU A 530 19.38 -10.71 -8.49
N ALA A 531 19.66 -11.74 -9.30
CA ALA A 531 20.01 -13.06 -8.80
C ALA A 531 21.33 -13.03 -8.00
N MET A 532 22.36 -12.33 -8.50
CA MET A 532 23.64 -12.15 -7.81
C MET A 532 23.51 -11.34 -6.52
N ALA A 533 22.69 -10.28 -6.51
CA ALA A 533 22.41 -9.50 -5.30
C ALA A 533 21.69 -10.33 -4.23
N ARG A 534 20.68 -11.14 -4.61
CA ARG A 534 20.01 -12.07 -3.69
C ARG A 534 20.95 -13.12 -3.12
N SER A 535 21.86 -13.66 -3.95
CA SER A 535 22.87 -14.62 -3.51
C SER A 535 23.83 -14.02 -2.47
N ARG A 536 24.30 -12.78 -2.69
CA ARG A 536 25.14 -12.06 -1.70
C ARG A 536 24.41 -11.83 -0.38
N TYR A 537 23.18 -11.31 -0.41
CA TYR A 537 22.38 -11.06 0.79
C TYR A 537 22.13 -12.33 1.62
N LEU A 538 21.86 -13.46 0.96
CA LEU A 538 21.73 -14.77 1.62
C LEU A 538 23.06 -15.28 2.19
N SER A 539 24.18 -15.05 1.50
CA SER A 539 25.52 -15.38 2.00
C SER A 539 25.91 -14.52 3.21
N GLU A 540 25.57 -13.23 3.21
CA GLU A 540 25.79 -12.30 4.32
C GLU A 540 24.99 -12.74 5.55
N LEU A 541 23.69 -13.03 5.39
CA LEU A 541 22.83 -13.62 6.43
C LEU A 541 23.37 -14.96 6.97
N SER A 542 23.95 -15.80 6.11
CA SER A 542 24.55 -17.07 6.52
C SER A 542 25.95 -16.93 7.15
N SER A 543 26.60 -15.78 6.97
CA SER A 543 27.91 -15.45 7.58
C SER A 543 27.80 -14.75 8.94
N ALA A 544 26.58 -14.35 9.34
CA ALA A 544 26.32 -13.72 10.63
C ALA A 544 26.67 -14.68 11.80
N SER A 545 27.77 -14.37 12.49
CA SER A 545 28.32 -15.13 13.62
C SER A 545 27.25 -15.46 14.68
N PRO A 546 27.32 -16.63 15.36
CA PRO A 546 26.36 -17.03 16.39
C PRO A 546 26.16 -16.00 17.52
N ASN A 547 27.15 -15.15 17.81
CA ASN A 547 26.99 -14.01 18.74
C ASN A 547 25.79 -13.13 18.35
N CYS A 548 25.63 -12.81 17.06
CA CYS A 548 24.55 -11.97 16.57
C CYS A 548 23.15 -12.57 16.84
N ARG A 549 23.03 -13.90 16.90
CA ARG A 549 21.78 -14.56 17.35
C ARG A 549 21.56 -14.38 18.85
N SER A 550 22.60 -14.55 19.67
CA SER A 550 22.53 -14.32 21.12
C SER A 550 22.15 -12.87 21.43
N ASP A 551 22.72 -11.91 20.72
CA ASP A 551 22.42 -10.49 20.87
C ASP A 551 20.97 -10.18 20.48
N VAL A 552 20.48 -10.72 19.35
CA VAL A 552 19.07 -10.61 18.92
C VAL A 552 18.11 -11.23 19.95
N GLU A 553 18.46 -12.35 20.57
CA GLU A 553 17.65 -12.97 21.62
C GLU A 553 17.66 -12.14 22.92
N HIS A 554 18.78 -11.56 23.32
CA HIS A 554 18.85 -10.61 24.44
C HIS A 554 18.04 -9.33 24.17
N TYR A 555 18.16 -8.72 22.99
CA TYR A 555 17.35 -7.56 22.61
C TYR A 555 15.85 -7.89 22.57
N ARG A 556 15.48 -9.10 22.12
CA ARG A 556 14.08 -9.58 22.14
C ARG A 556 13.53 -9.76 23.56
N GLN A 557 14.35 -10.28 24.48
CA GLN A 557 13.97 -10.39 25.90
C GLN A 557 13.85 -9.01 26.57
N ALA A 558 14.77 -8.09 26.29
CA ALA A 558 14.72 -6.71 26.77
C ALA A 558 13.49 -5.96 26.24
N ALA A 559 13.12 -6.14 24.96
CA ALA A 559 11.91 -5.58 24.38
C ALA A 559 10.64 -6.09 25.09
N LEU A 560 10.51 -7.41 25.28
CA LEU A 560 9.40 -8.02 26.03
C LEU A 560 9.31 -7.53 27.49
N GLN A 561 10.44 -7.22 28.12
CA GLN A 561 10.46 -6.63 29.46
C GLN A 561 10.02 -5.16 29.45
N ALA A 562 10.43 -4.39 28.45
CA ALA A 562 10.00 -2.99 28.27
C ALA A 562 8.50 -2.90 27.95
N GLU A 563 7.98 -3.77 27.07
CA GLU A 563 6.55 -3.89 26.76
C GLU A 563 5.72 -4.13 28.03
N ARG A 564 6.07 -5.14 28.84
CA ARG A 564 5.39 -5.44 30.11
C ARG A 564 5.41 -4.27 31.11
N LEU A 565 6.51 -3.51 31.15
CA LEU A 565 6.62 -2.31 32.00
C LEU A 565 5.75 -1.16 31.48
N LEU A 566 5.62 -1.00 30.17
CA LEU A 566 4.70 -0.06 29.55
C LEU A 566 3.24 -0.47 29.79
N GLU A 567 2.87 -1.73 29.56
CA GLU A 567 1.53 -2.27 29.85
C GLU A 567 1.12 -2.06 31.32
N ALA A 568 2.01 -2.39 32.27
CA ALA A 568 1.75 -2.20 33.70
C ALA A 568 1.58 -0.70 34.05
N ARG A 569 2.38 0.18 33.43
CA ARG A 569 2.25 1.63 33.57
C ARG A 569 0.92 2.13 32.99
N GLU A 570 0.58 1.73 31.77
CA GLU A 570 -0.70 2.09 31.14
C GLU A 570 -1.90 1.61 31.96
N ALA A 571 -1.86 0.39 32.50
CA ALA A 571 -2.91 -0.15 33.37
C ALA A 571 -3.09 0.73 34.63
N SER A 572 -1.99 1.17 35.26
CA SER A 572 -2.02 2.09 36.40
C SER A 572 -2.59 3.46 36.02
N HIS A 573 -2.18 4.03 34.89
CA HIS A 573 -2.72 5.29 34.37
C HIS A 573 -4.22 5.16 34.01
N ARG A 574 -4.66 4.07 33.37
CA ARG A 574 -6.07 3.77 33.08
C ARG A 574 -6.91 3.69 34.37
N GLN A 575 -6.42 3.00 35.41
CA GLN A 575 -7.09 2.98 36.71
C GLN A 575 -7.19 4.37 37.35
N GLN A 576 -6.14 5.19 37.28
CA GLN A 576 -6.16 6.53 37.84
C GLN A 576 -7.12 7.46 37.08
N ILE A 577 -7.19 7.36 35.75
CA ILE A 577 -8.19 8.04 34.93
C ILE A 577 -9.60 7.63 35.36
N MET A 578 -9.87 6.32 35.45
CA MET A 578 -11.18 5.80 35.89
C MET A 578 -11.59 6.30 37.29
N ARG A 579 -10.64 6.45 38.23
CA ARG A 579 -10.92 7.06 39.55
C ARG A 579 -11.30 8.53 39.44
N LEU A 580 -10.59 9.32 38.63
CA LEU A 580 -10.85 10.74 38.40
C LEU A 580 -12.18 10.96 37.64
N GLU A 581 -12.51 10.10 36.68
CA GLU A 581 -13.78 10.12 35.95
C GLU A 581 -14.96 9.83 36.88
N ASN A 582 -14.82 8.85 37.78
CA ASN A 582 -15.83 8.57 38.81
C ASN A 582 -16.02 9.75 39.78
N GLN A 583 -14.93 10.41 40.21
CA GLN A 583 -15.01 11.62 41.02
C GLN A 583 -15.69 12.77 40.26
N ALA A 584 -15.36 12.98 38.99
CA ALA A 584 -15.99 13.99 38.13
C ALA A 584 -17.49 13.71 37.91
N ALA A 585 -17.89 12.43 37.76
CA ALA A 585 -19.28 12.01 37.67
C ALA A 585 -20.06 12.27 38.98
N GLN A 586 -19.44 11.98 40.14
CA GLN A 586 -20.01 12.29 41.45
C GLN A 586 -20.20 13.80 41.64
N LEU A 587 -19.19 14.63 41.33
CA LEU A 587 -19.27 16.09 41.41
C LEU A 587 -20.33 16.67 40.45
N ARG A 588 -20.43 16.15 39.22
CA ARG A 588 -21.51 16.50 38.27
C ARG A 588 -22.90 16.15 38.82
N SER A 589 -23.03 14.98 39.45
CA SER A 589 -24.28 14.55 40.10
C SER A 589 -24.68 15.48 41.25
N GLN A 590 -23.74 15.80 42.15
CA GLN A 590 -23.93 16.76 43.24
C GLN A 590 -24.33 18.14 42.74
N LEU A 591 -23.63 18.68 41.73
CA LEU A 591 -23.97 19.97 41.11
C LEU A 591 -25.38 19.94 40.47
N SER A 592 -25.77 18.83 39.84
CA SER A 592 -27.13 18.67 39.30
C SER A 592 -28.20 18.62 40.39
N ALA A 593 -27.88 18.11 41.58
CA ALA A 593 -28.78 18.08 42.72
C ALA A 593 -28.92 19.47 43.35
N GLU A 594 -27.83 20.22 43.48
CA GLU A 594 -27.86 21.62 43.95
C GLU A 594 -28.56 22.56 42.97
N LEU A 595 -28.35 22.41 41.66
CA LEU A 595 -29.11 23.16 40.66
C LEU A 595 -30.61 22.89 40.76
N ARG A 596 -31.02 21.63 40.93
CA ARG A 596 -32.44 21.26 41.16
C ARG A 596 -32.98 21.80 42.50
N ARG A 597 -32.20 21.75 43.58
CA ARG A 597 -32.54 22.34 44.89
C ARG A 597 -32.75 23.86 44.78
N ARG A 598 -31.84 24.58 44.11
CA ARG A 598 -31.94 26.02 43.85
C ARG A 598 -33.14 26.36 42.95
N GLN A 599 -33.35 25.63 41.86
CA GLN A 599 -34.53 25.82 40.99
C GLN A 599 -35.86 25.61 41.76
N ALA A 600 -35.93 24.58 42.62
CA ALA A 600 -37.10 24.34 43.46
C ALA A 600 -37.27 25.41 44.56
N TYR A 601 -36.17 25.98 45.10
CA TYR A 601 -36.23 27.11 46.02
C TYR A 601 -36.72 28.39 45.35
N VAL A 602 -36.16 28.76 44.18
CA VAL A 602 -36.60 29.91 43.36
C VAL A 602 -38.05 29.75 42.92
N SER A 603 -38.48 28.54 42.55
CA SER A 603 -39.87 28.27 42.19
C SER A 603 -40.85 28.41 43.36
N ARG A 604 -40.41 28.11 44.60
CA ARG A 604 -41.22 28.26 45.82
C ARG A 604 -41.26 29.70 46.32
N SER A 605 -40.11 30.37 46.43
CA SER A 605 -40.05 31.80 46.77
C SER A 605 -40.77 32.67 45.72
N GLY A 606 -40.65 32.33 44.44
CA GLY A 606 -41.42 32.97 43.36
C GLY A 606 -42.91 32.66 43.36
N ARG A 607 -43.41 31.63 44.08
CA ARG A 607 -44.85 31.49 44.38
C ARG A 607 -45.20 32.37 45.56
N ALA A 608 -44.52 32.21 46.70
CA ALA A 608 -44.73 32.98 47.92
C ALA A 608 -44.73 34.50 47.69
N ALA A 609 -43.83 35.03 46.84
CA ALA A 609 -43.80 36.45 46.48
C ALA A 609 -45.06 36.91 45.72
N ARG A 610 -45.59 36.08 44.80
CA ARG A 610 -46.85 36.37 44.08
C ARG A 610 -48.06 36.26 45.00
N ASP A 611 -48.04 35.32 45.94
CA ASP A 611 -49.14 35.13 46.89
C ASP A 611 -49.14 36.25 47.97
N VAL A 612 -47.96 36.71 48.42
CA VAL A 612 -47.82 37.94 49.23
C VAL A 612 -48.27 39.18 48.45
N GLN A 613 -47.97 39.30 47.16
CA GLN A 613 -48.42 40.44 46.35
C GLN A 613 -49.94 40.41 46.09
N ARG A 614 -50.54 39.21 45.95
CA ARG A 614 -52.00 39.02 45.92
C ARG A 614 -52.65 39.42 47.24
N LEU A 615 -52.10 38.97 48.37
CA LEU A 615 -52.58 39.35 49.71
C LEU A 615 -52.49 40.86 49.93
N ARG A 616 -51.38 41.50 49.54
CA ARG A 616 -51.24 42.98 49.59
C ARG A 616 -52.25 43.70 48.70
N SER A 617 -52.55 43.18 47.52
CA SER A 617 -53.55 43.76 46.61
C SER A 617 -54.95 43.64 47.22
N ALA A 618 -55.34 42.42 47.62
CA ALA A 618 -56.63 42.14 48.24
C ALA A 618 -56.84 42.94 49.54
N LEU A 619 -55.83 43.04 50.40
CA LEU A 619 -55.88 43.91 51.60
C LEU A 619 -56.03 45.39 51.22
N GLY A 620 -55.32 45.86 50.20
CA GLY A 620 -55.47 47.23 49.68
C GLY A 620 -56.85 47.51 49.09
N ASP A 621 -57.48 46.52 48.46
CA ASP A 621 -58.84 46.60 47.92
C ASP A 621 -59.89 46.54 49.03
N SER A 622 -59.75 45.66 50.02
CA SER A 622 -60.62 45.62 51.20
C SER A 622 -60.51 46.90 52.04
N LEU A 623 -59.30 47.43 52.25
CA LEU A 623 -59.10 48.70 52.94
C LEU A 623 -59.68 49.88 52.16
N ARG A 624 -59.59 49.87 50.82
CA ARG A 624 -60.29 50.87 49.97
C ARG A 624 -61.81 50.76 50.08
N ALA A 625 -62.36 49.54 50.08
CA ALA A 625 -63.80 49.34 50.24
C ALA A 625 -64.29 49.84 51.60
N VAL A 626 -63.59 49.48 52.69
CA VAL A 626 -63.89 49.98 54.05
C VAL A 626 -63.78 51.50 54.15
N ALA A 627 -62.76 52.11 53.53
CA ALA A 627 -62.58 53.57 53.51
C ALA A 627 -63.53 54.32 52.54
N GLN A 628 -64.36 53.60 51.77
CA GLN A 628 -65.33 54.17 50.83
C GLN A 628 -66.78 53.82 51.19
N ASP A 629 -67.01 52.99 52.22
CA ASP A 629 -68.34 52.62 52.70
C ASP A 629 -68.93 53.72 53.61
N PRO A 630 -69.99 54.44 53.19
CA PRO A 630 -70.58 55.51 54.00
C PRO A 630 -71.33 55.03 55.26
N ALA A 631 -71.51 53.71 55.44
CA ALA A 631 -72.17 53.12 56.60
C ALA A 631 -71.22 52.84 57.79
N LEU A 632 -69.91 53.00 57.61
CA LEU A 632 -68.90 52.72 58.64
C LEU A 632 -68.44 54.01 59.33
N ASP A 633 -68.99 54.27 60.52
CA ASP A 633 -68.58 55.37 61.39
C ASP A 633 -67.23 55.08 62.09
N SER A 634 -66.51 56.15 62.45
CA SER A 634 -65.18 56.06 63.08
C SER A 634 -65.19 55.29 64.39
N TYR A 635 -66.30 55.33 65.15
CA TYR A 635 -66.42 54.68 66.45
C TYR A 635 -66.56 53.15 66.35
N THR A 636 -67.29 52.63 65.34
CA THR A 636 -67.40 51.18 65.11
C THR A 636 -66.13 50.60 64.53
N LEU A 637 -65.43 51.35 63.67
CA LEU A 637 -64.09 50.99 63.19
C LEU A 637 -63.07 50.89 64.33
N GLU A 638 -63.06 51.84 65.28
CA GLU A 638 -62.15 51.78 66.43
C GLU A 638 -62.47 50.60 67.37
N HIS A 639 -63.76 50.30 67.58
CA HIS A 639 -64.17 49.15 68.39
C HIS A 639 -63.70 47.80 67.80
N GLU A 640 -63.89 47.59 66.50
CA GLU A 640 -63.42 46.37 65.84
C GLU A 640 -61.89 46.32 65.70
N ALA A 641 -61.20 47.46 65.57
CA ALA A 641 -59.73 47.51 65.61
C ALA A 641 -59.18 47.00 66.95
N ARG A 642 -59.67 47.51 68.09
CA ARG A 642 -59.26 47.05 69.45
C ARG A 642 -59.53 45.55 69.67
N LYS A 643 -60.57 45.01 69.03
CA LYS A 643 -60.98 43.60 69.07
C LYS A 643 -60.09 42.72 68.17
N LEU A 644 -59.61 43.26 67.05
CA LEU A 644 -58.56 42.64 66.22
C LEU A 644 -57.20 42.63 66.96
N ASP A 645 -56.80 43.71 67.61
CA ASP A 645 -55.57 43.76 68.42
C ASP A 645 -55.60 42.71 69.55
N SER A 646 -56.74 42.61 70.25
CA SER A 646 -56.95 41.60 71.30
C SER A 646 -56.84 40.17 70.75
N THR A 647 -57.45 39.86 69.60
CA THR A 647 -57.39 38.51 69.00
C THR A 647 -56.02 38.20 68.38
N LEU A 648 -55.31 39.19 67.85
CA LEU A 648 -53.93 39.04 67.37
C LEU A 648 -52.96 38.72 68.52
N ALA A 649 -53.09 39.41 69.66
CA ALA A 649 -52.29 39.17 70.86
C ALA A 649 -52.46 37.75 71.45
N HIS A 650 -53.60 37.09 71.19
CA HIS A 650 -53.87 35.72 71.64
C HIS A 650 -53.52 34.63 70.61
N SER A 651 -53.16 34.99 69.37
CA SER A 651 -52.97 34.03 68.26
C SER A 651 -51.54 33.96 67.70
N LEU A 652 -50.65 34.84 68.12
CA LEU A 652 -49.21 34.73 67.87
C LEU A 652 -48.50 33.99 69.03
N PRO A 653 -47.68 32.96 68.77
CA PRO A 653 -46.89 32.33 69.83
C PRO A 653 -45.77 33.26 70.32
N PRO A 654 -45.32 33.13 71.58
CA PRO A 654 -44.26 33.98 72.13
C PRO A 654 -42.95 33.81 71.35
N LEU A 655 -42.31 34.94 71.03
CA LEU A 655 -41.01 34.97 70.34
C LEU A 655 -39.89 34.49 71.29
N ASN A 656 -39.47 33.24 71.10
CA ASN A 656 -38.35 32.66 71.81
C ASN A 656 -37.07 32.89 71.00
N ASP A 657 -36.27 33.91 71.36
CA ASP A 657 -34.98 34.22 70.72
C ASP A 657 -33.89 33.20 71.08
N SER A 658 -33.95 32.02 70.48
CA SER A 658 -32.93 30.97 70.62
C SER A 658 -31.90 31.01 69.47
N TYR A 659 -31.00 31.99 69.51
CA TYR A 659 -29.88 32.13 68.57
C TYR A 659 -28.74 31.14 68.91
N GLU A 660 -28.91 29.86 68.61
CA GLU A 660 -27.91 28.83 68.90
C GLU A 660 -26.78 28.80 67.84
N SER A 661 -25.72 29.57 68.09
CA SER A 661 -24.55 29.70 67.22
C SER A 661 -23.63 28.47 67.26
N SER A 662 -23.94 27.43 66.49
CA SER A 662 -23.06 26.27 66.28
C SER A 662 -21.98 26.50 65.20
N LYS A 663 -20.90 25.71 65.30
CA LYS A 663 -19.71 25.72 64.41
C LYS A 663 -19.88 24.80 63.20
#